data_AF-A0A8B9JP35-F1
#
_entry.id   AF-A0A8B9JP35-F1
#
_cell.length_a   1.000
_cell.length_b   1.000
_cell.length_c   1.000
_cell.angle_alpha   90.00
_cell.angle_beta   90.00
_cell.angle_gamma   90.00
#
_symmetry.space_group_name_H-M   'P 1'
#
loop_
_entity.id
_entity.type
_entity.pdbx_description
1 polymer ?
#
loop_
_entity_poly.entity_id
_entity_poly.type
_entity_poly.pdbx_seq_one_letter_code
_entity_poly.pdbx_strand_id
1 'polypeptide(L)'
;NLRVLVKENLLSCKMLLHCKRDELRKLWIEGVEHKHVLNLLDEIENIKQVPQRLETCMARKHYLHATDMLVSAVESLEGPLLQVEGLSDLRLELHSKKLNIHLVLIDELHRHLYIKSTSRVGHRGKDKDKDKGRSKDASIVDVSSLSTPRKLTEPSQFSTPGTSSIRDLPEVKEDLDVDPEENSAGFMGILIKALAKLKKIPETINAIMERLEPELKQILKRSTTQIADHAYQRGENLAQDNQPRLLLELLELLFDKFNAVATAHSIVLNHLQQIVVSPNGAQQGIKLYEQADVSAKIQTVLQVLLMDHLDVKNTRSASEPSAQLSYASTGGDFGAFFAKKKPVRPKQFESSSHAISMSAYLREQRRELYSKSGELQGGADDNLIEGGETKFLCKPGARNITVIFQPLLRFIQEVEMSMGPGKQCQLRTFLTYYINDLFLNQVRTETNKEIEAVTKVSDPLKILASADTMKNLGVQRPLLQSTVIVEKSIQDLMSLMQDLSAYSNQFLEMVCDKLKEYKEICNTAYRYIEIFALVFHSKSPSFLSFRAAFAKESEVLTGNLGDKLIPQNEILRDVSDLKALANLQESMEWLAARLKGFFSTLPQSSSASPGSDSQVSSESVRSREHILQTLSDLSRSFQDIADRCLLVLHLEVRVHCFHHLIPLAKQGNYAIVANAASMDYDPLVVKLNKDISAIEEVMGAALQQHKFQYIFEGLGHLISCILINGAQYFKRISESGIKKMCRNIFVLQQNLTNITMSREADLDFARQYYEMLYNTADELLNLVVDQGVRYTELEYINALSLLHRSQTGVGDLTMQNMRLQRLKEIICEQAAIKQATKDKKITTV
;
A
#
# COMPACT_ATOMS: atom_id res chain seq x y z
N ASN A 1 -107.13 83.45 -21.98
CA ASN A 1 -105.96 83.91 -22.77
C ASN A 1 -104.64 83.76 -22.01
N LEU A 2 -104.33 84.50 -20.93
CA LEU A 2 -103.02 84.38 -20.24
C LEU A 2 -102.57 82.93 -19.92
N ARG A 3 -103.46 82.08 -19.40
CA ARG A 3 -103.17 80.67 -19.07
C ARG A 3 -102.75 79.81 -20.26
N VAL A 4 -103.16 80.16 -21.49
CA VAL A 4 -102.80 79.44 -22.73
C VAL A 4 -101.40 79.88 -23.18
N LEU A 5 -101.18 81.19 -23.28
CA LEU A 5 -99.89 81.77 -23.66
C LEU A 5 -98.74 81.35 -22.71
N VAL A 6 -99.00 81.30 -21.39
CA VAL A 6 -98.02 80.78 -20.43
C VAL A 6 -97.74 79.29 -20.66
N LYS A 7 -98.74 78.49 -21.03
CA LYS A 7 -98.58 77.05 -21.28
C LYS A 7 -97.81 76.77 -22.58
N GLU A 8 -98.05 77.55 -23.64
CA GLU A 8 -97.29 77.49 -24.88
C GLU A 8 -95.83 77.93 -24.67
N ASN A 9 -95.59 79.05 -23.97
CA ASN A 9 -94.24 79.49 -23.64
C ASN A 9 -93.51 78.46 -22.75
N LEU A 10 -94.19 77.80 -21.80
CA LEU A 10 -93.60 76.72 -21.00
C LEU A 10 -93.26 75.49 -21.86
N LEU A 11 -94.11 75.15 -22.84
CA LEU A 11 -93.86 74.07 -23.79
C LEU A 11 -92.68 74.37 -24.71
N SER A 12 -92.59 75.58 -25.26
CA SER A 12 -91.44 76.03 -26.06
C SER A 12 -90.14 76.05 -25.25
N CYS A 13 -90.17 76.55 -24.01
CA CYS A 13 -89.01 76.48 -23.10
C CYS A 13 -88.63 75.03 -22.78
N LYS A 14 -89.62 74.15 -22.54
CA LYS A 14 -89.39 72.72 -22.31
C LYS A 14 -88.78 72.02 -23.54
N MET A 15 -89.21 72.35 -24.75
CA MET A 15 -88.62 71.83 -25.99
C MET A 15 -87.19 72.34 -26.20
N LEU A 16 -86.93 73.64 -26.01
CA LEU A 16 -85.59 74.22 -26.12
C LEU A 16 -84.61 73.62 -25.10
N LEU A 17 -85.06 73.41 -23.85
CA LEU A 17 -84.28 72.71 -22.83
C LEU A 17 -84.06 71.23 -23.17
N HIS A 18 -85.01 70.56 -23.83
CA HIS A 18 -84.86 69.17 -24.28
C HIS A 18 -83.86 69.06 -25.43
N CYS A 19 -83.94 69.92 -26.44
CA CYS A 19 -82.95 69.99 -27.52
C CYS A 19 -81.54 70.26 -26.98
N LYS A 20 -81.38 71.22 -26.06
CA LYS A 20 -80.12 71.47 -25.36
C LYS A 20 -79.60 70.23 -24.62
N ARG A 21 -80.48 69.45 -23.99
CA ARG A 21 -80.11 68.21 -23.28
C ARG A 21 -79.68 67.10 -24.23
N ASP A 22 -80.35 66.93 -25.36
CA ASP A 22 -80.05 65.87 -26.33
C ASP A 22 -78.76 66.20 -27.12
N GLU A 23 -78.52 67.48 -27.42
CA GLU A 23 -77.26 68.00 -27.96
C GLU A 23 -76.10 67.83 -26.97
N LEU A 24 -76.31 68.13 -25.68
CA LEU A 24 -75.32 67.87 -24.62
C LEU A 24 -75.05 66.38 -24.44
N ARG A 25 -76.06 65.52 -24.59
CA ARG A 25 -75.91 64.05 -24.54
C ARG A 25 -75.11 63.53 -25.73
N LYS A 26 -75.32 64.08 -26.94
CA LYS A 26 -74.53 63.76 -28.13
C LYS A 26 -73.06 64.13 -27.93
N LEU A 27 -72.79 65.37 -27.51
CA LEU A 27 -71.43 65.85 -27.21
C LEU A 27 -70.76 65.08 -26.06
N TRP A 28 -71.53 64.60 -25.08
CA TRP A 28 -71.01 63.73 -24.02
C TRP A 28 -70.65 62.33 -24.52
N ILE A 29 -71.48 61.73 -25.40
CA ILE A 29 -71.17 60.44 -26.04
C ILE A 29 -69.93 60.59 -26.93
N GLU A 30 -69.88 61.59 -27.81
CA GLU A 30 -68.71 61.91 -28.65
C GLU A 30 -67.46 62.18 -27.79
N GLY A 31 -67.60 62.86 -26.65
CA GLY A 31 -66.52 63.08 -25.69
C GLY A 31 -66.02 61.82 -24.98
N VAL A 32 -66.91 60.87 -24.69
CA VAL A 32 -66.55 59.55 -24.15
C VAL A 32 -65.87 58.69 -25.22
N GLU A 33 -66.38 58.70 -26.45
CA GLU A 33 -65.79 58.01 -27.60
C GLU A 33 -64.39 58.56 -27.92
N HIS A 34 -64.22 59.89 -28.01
CA HIS A 34 -62.91 60.52 -28.21
C HIS A 34 -61.93 60.21 -27.07
N LYS A 35 -62.39 60.17 -25.82
CA LYS A 35 -61.55 59.77 -24.68
C LYS A 35 -61.14 58.30 -24.77
N HIS A 36 -62.02 57.42 -25.22
CA HIS A 36 -61.70 56.01 -25.43
C HIS A 36 -60.70 55.82 -26.58
N VAL A 37 -60.87 56.55 -27.69
CA VAL A 37 -59.93 56.55 -28.83
C VAL A 37 -58.55 57.08 -28.43
N LEU A 38 -58.47 58.14 -27.62
CA LEU A 38 -57.20 58.64 -27.09
C LEU A 38 -56.49 57.59 -26.23
N ASN A 39 -57.21 56.95 -25.30
CA ASN A 39 -56.65 55.88 -24.49
C ASN A 39 -56.11 54.71 -25.35
N LEU A 40 -56.83 54.33 -26.42
CA LEU A 40 -56.38 53.29 -27.36
C LEU A 40 -55.13 53.70 -28.15
N LEU A 41 -55.04 54.98 -28.56
CA LEU A 41 -53.85 55.51 -29.24
C LEU A 41 -52.64 55.56 -28.30
N ASP A 42 -52.83 55.97 -27.04
CA ASP A 42 -51.79 55.96 -26.01
C ASP A 42 -51.30 54.51 -25.72
N GLU A 43 -52.20 53.52 -25.65
CA GLU A 43 -51.83 52.11 -25.52
C GLU A 43 -51.04 51.61 -26.74
N ILE A 44 -51.47 51.95 -27.96
CA ILE A 44 -50.78 51.59 -29.21
C ILE A 44 -49.38 52.22 -29.28
N GLU A 45 -49.23 53.50 -28.91
CA GLU A 45 -47.94 54.18 -28.91
C GLU A 45 -46.98 53.56 -27.88
N ASN A 46 -47.49 53.23 -26.69
CA ASN A 46 -46.71 52.52 -25.68
C ASN A 46 -46.24 51.14 -26.17
N ILE A 47 -47.12 50.33 -26.76
CA ILE A 47 -46.78 48.99 -27.27
C ILE A 47 -45.81 49.06 -28.45
N LYS A 48 -45.94 50.05 -29.34
CA LYS A 48 -45.02 50.29 -30.45
C LYS A 48 -43.59 50.56 -30.00
N GLN A 49 -43.38 51.10 -28.79
CA GLN A 49 -42.06 51.33 -28.22
C GLN A 49 -41.48 50.10 -27.48
N VAL A 50 -42.27 49.05 -27.24
CA VAL A 50 -41.82 47.85 -26.50
C VAL A 50 -40.67 47.12 -27.19
N PRO A 51 -40.63 46.88 -28.52
CA PRO A 51 -39.51 46.15 -29.14
C PRO A 51 -38.14 46.80 -28.91
N GLN A 52 -38.03 48.13 -29.06
CA GLN A 52 -36.76 48.85 -28.84
C GLN A 52 -36.35 48.88 -27.36
N ARG A 53 -37.32 49.05 -26.45
CA ARG A 53 -37.06 48.99 -25.00
C ARG A 53 -36.65 47.58 -24.58
N LEU A 54 -37.28 46.54 -25.14
CA LEU A 54 -36.96 45.14 -24.91
C LEU A 54 -35.52 44.81 -25.30
N GLU A 55 -35.07 45.24 -26.49
CA GLU A 55 -33.69 45.05 -26.93
C GLU A 55 -32.69 45.76 -26.00
N THR A 56 -33.02 46.96 -25.53
CA THR A 56 -32.20 47.70 -24.55
C THR A 56 -32.11 46.97 -23.21
N CYS A 57 -33.22 46.43 -22.70
CA CYS A 57 -33.24 45.66 -21.45
C CYS A 57 -32.52 44.31 -21.58
N MET A 58 -32.66 43.63 -22.72
CA MET A 58 -31.95 42.38 -23.01
C MET A 58 -30.43 42.60 -23.12
N ALA A 59 -29.99 43.70 -23.75
CA ALA A 59 -28.57 44.07 -23.82
C ALA A 59 -27.97 44.36 -22.43
N ARG A 60 -28.77 44.90 -21.50
CA ARG A 60 -28.40 45.13 -20.09
C ARG A 60 -28.65 43.92 -19.16
N LYS A 61 -29.12 42.79 -19.69
CA LYS A 61 -29.42 41.56 -18.92
C LYS A 61 -30.48 41.70 -17.82
N HIS A 62 -31.33 42.73 -17.89
CA HIS A 62 -32.51 42.88 -17.02
C HIS A 62 -33.67 42.03 -17.56
N TYR A 63 -33.49 40.71 -17.39
CA TYR A 63 -34.30 39.68 -18.02
C TYR A 63 -35.71 39.57 -17.44
N LEU A 64 -35.91 39.85 -16.15
CA LEU A 64 -37.23 39.76 -15.53
C LEU A 64 -38.13 40.91 -15.98
N HIS A 65 -37.61 42.14 -15.98
CA HIS A 65 -38.31 43.34 -16.46
C HIS A 65 -38.59 43.27 -17.97
N ALA A 66 -37.61 42.81 -18.77
CA ALA A 66 -37.81 42.54 -20.20
C ALA A 66 -38.97 41.54 -20.44
N THR A 67 -39.02 40.47 -19.64
CA THR A 67 -40.08 39.45 -19.73
C THR A 67 -41.43 40.00 -19.28
N ASP A 68 -41.49 40.79 -18.21
CA ASP A 68 -42.73 41.44 -17.75
C ASP A 68 -43.31 42.38 -18.81
N MET A 69 -42.48 43.28 -19.36
CA MET A 69 -42.89 44.17 -20.45
C MET A 69 -43.44 43.40 -21.65
N LEU A 70 -42.78 42.30 -22.04
CA LEU A 70 -43.18 41.49 -23.18
C LEU A 70 -44.47 40.70 -22.94
N VAL A 71 -44.65 40.13 -21.74
CA VAL A 71 -45.88 39.40 -21.39
C VAL A 71 -47.07 40.36 -21.34
N SER A 72 -46.96 41.50 -20.66
CA SER A 72 -48.03 42.50 -20.61
C SER A 72 -48.34 43.13 -21.96
N ALA A 73 -47.33 43.37 -22.82
CA ALA A 73 -47.55 43.87 -24.18
C ALA A 73 -48.31 42.86 -25.06
N VAL A 74 -48.00 41.57 -24.96
CA VAL A 74 -48.72 40.52 -25.69
C VAL A 74 -50.13 40.34 -25.15
N GLU A 75 -50.35 40.37 -23.83
CA GLU A 75 -51.69 40.32 -23.23
C GLU A 75 -52.56 41.51 -23.65
N SER A 76 -51.98 42.72 -23.79
CA SER A 76 -52.68 43.91 -24.28
C SER A 76 -53.06 43.80 -25.78
N LEU A 77 -52.21 43.16 -26.59
CA LEU A 77 -52.46 42.90 -28.01
C LEU A 77 -53.47 41.76 -28.27
N GLU A 78 -53.52 40.77 -27.37
CA GLU A 78 -54.50 39.67 -27.41
C GLU A 78 -55.87 40.07 -26.82
N GLY A 79 -55.90 41.09 -25.95
CA GLY A 79 -57.12 41.60 -25.30
C GLY A 79 -57.75 42.82 -26.01
N PRO A 80 -57.63 44.04 -25.44
CA PRO A 80 -58.35 45.24 -25.92
C PRO A 80 -58.05 45.62 -27.38
N LEU A 81 -56.85 45.31 -27.89
CA LEU A 81 -56.40 45.73 -29.21
C LEU A 81 -56.53 44.65 -30.32
N LEU A 82 -57.11 43.48 -30.00
CA LEU A 82 -57.19 42.33 -30.91
C LEU A 82 -57.82 42.67 -32.28
N GLN A 83 -58.83 43.56 -32.26
CA GLN A 83 -59.64 43.95 -33.42
C GLN A 83 -58.94 44.92 -34.39
N VAL A 84 -57.74 45.44 -34.05
CA VAL A 84 -57.01 46.39 -34.88
C VAL A 84 -56.10 45.64 -35.87
N GLU A 85 -56.55 45.51 -37.13
CA GLU A 85 -55.81 44.80 -38.18
C GLU A 85 -54.41 45.37 -38.43
N GLY A 86 -54.24 46.70 -38.36
CA GLY A 86 -52.94 47.38 -38.55
C GLY A 86 -51.86 47.07 -37.51
N LEU A 87 -52.15 46.22 -36.50
CA LEU A 87 -51.19 45.71 -35.52
C LEU A 87 -50.81 44.24 -35.77
N SER A 88 -51.07 43.69 -36.97
CA SER A 88 -50.70 42.31 -37.35
C SER A 88 -49.20 42.05 -37.19
N ASP A 89 -48.39 42.95 -37.74
CA ASP A 89 -46.95 42.73 -37.90
C ASP A 89 -46.23 42.89 -36.56
N LEU A 90 -46.67 43.88 -35.76
CA LEU A 90 -46.20 44.10 -34.39
C LEU A 90 -46.60 42.94 -33.46
N ARG A 91 -47.79 42.34 -33.65
CA ARG A 91 -48.16 41.09 -32.97
C ARG A 91 -47.21 39.97 -33.35
N LEU A 92 -46.98 39.75 -34.65
CA LEU A 92 -46.11 38.68 -35.14
C LEU A 92 -44.66 38.85 -34.62
N GLU A 93 -44.15 40.09 -34.61
CA GLU A 93 -42.85 40.43 -34.04
C GLU A 93 -42.77 40.12 -32.54
N LEU A 94 -43.71 40.62 -31.73
CA LEU A 94 -43.71 40.40 -30.28
C LEU A 94 -43.96 38.92 -29.91
N HIS A 95 -44.78 38.19 -30.67
CA HIS A 95 -44.90 36.73 -30.53
C HIS A 95 -43.59 36.01 -30.88
N SER A 96 -42.90 36.42 -31.94
CA SER A 96 -41.58 35.88 -32.30
C SER A 96 -40.54 36.17 -31.20
N LYS A 97 -40.49 37.40 -30.67
CA LYS A 97 -39.63 37.74 -29.51
C LYS A 97 -39.99 36.93 -28.27
N LYS A 98 -41.28 36.68 -27.99
CA LYS A 98 -41.78 35.82 -26.88
C LYS A 98 -41.40 34.34 -27.07
N LEU A 99 -41.35 33.86 -28.30
CA LEU A 99 -40.82 32.54 -28.64
C LEU A 99 -39.29 32.47 -28.60
N ASN A 100 -38.55 33.57 -28.78
CA ASN A 100 -37.08 33.54 -28.75
C ASN A 100 -36.49 33.81 -27.35
N ILE A 101 -37.11 34.66 -26.54
CA ILE A 101 -36.55 35.07 -25.23
C ILE A 101 -36.33 33.89 -24.27
N HIS A 102 -37.20 32.86 -24.28
CA HIS A 102 -37.03 31.69 -23.41
C HIS A 102 -35.76 30.89 -23.70
N LEU A 103 -35.30 30.86 -24.95
CA LEU A 103 -34.03 30.22 -25.32
C LEU A 103 -32.84 30.98 -24.74
N VAL A 104 -32.85 32.32 -24.85
CA VAL A 104 -31.81 33.20 -24.29
C VAL A 104 -31.72 33.03 -22.76
N LEU A 105 -32.86 32.92 -22.07
CA LEU A 105 -32.90 32.69 -20.62
C LEU A 105 -32.33 31.32 -20.23
N ILE A 106 -32.61 30.27 -21.01
CA ILE A 106 -32.06 28.92 -20.81
C ILE A 106 -30.55 28.92 -21.06
N ASP A 107 -30.07 29.61 -22.09
CA ASP A 107 -28.65 29.70 -22.44
C ASP A 107 -27.83 30.50 -21.42
N GLU A 108 -28.37 31.59 -20.86
CA GLU A 108 -27.69 32.32 -19.78
C GLU A 108 -27.73 31.55 -18.44
N LEU A 109 -28.84 30.86 -18.15
CA LEU A 109 -28.93 29.96 -16.98
C LEU A 109 -27.89 28.83 -17.08
N HIS A 110 -27.72 28.27 -18.28
CA HIS A 110 -26.70 27.29 -18.61
C HIS A 110 -25.27 27.84 -18.43
N ARG A 111 -25.01 29.08 -18.89
CA ARG A 111 -23.72 29.77 -18.68
C ARG A 111 -23.40 29.92 -17.19
N HIS A 112 -24.39 30.26 -16.37
CA HIS A 112 -24.23 30.36 -14.92
C HIS A 112 -24.04 28.98 -14.25
N LEU A 113 -24.77 27.95 -14.67
CA LEU A 113 -24.71 26.59 -14.13
C LEU A 113 -23.35 25.89 -14.35
N TYR A 114 -22.75 26.00 -15.54
CA TYR A 114 -21.57 25.21 -15.91
C TYR A 114 -20.28 26.03 -16.10
N ILE A 115 -20.36 27.26 -16.61
CA ILE A 115 -19.18 28.07 -16.94
C ILE A 115 -18.82 28.99 -15.75
N LYS A 116 -19.76 29.79 -15.27
CA LYS A 116 -19.49 30.78 -14.21
C LYS A 116 -19.26 30.13 -12.85
N SER A 117 -19.99 29.06 -12.53
CA SER A 117 -19.80 28.21 -11.34
C SER A 117 -18.39 27.62 -11.25
N THR A 118 -17.83 27.15 -12.37
CA THR A 118 -16.52 26.46 -12.41
C THR A 118 -15.34 27.40 -12.67
N SER A 119 -15.54 28.57 -13.27
CA SER A 119 -14.47 29.52 -13.63
C SER A 119 -13.60 29.99 -12.45
N ARG A 120 -14.20 30.14 -11.26
CA ARG A 120 -13.52 30.56 -10.02
C ARG A 120 -12.75 29.42 -9.35
N VAL A 121 -12.97 28.18 -9.77
CA VAL A 121 -12.36 26.96 -9.20
C VAL A 121 -11.00 26.69 -9.85
N GLY A 122 -9.93 26.85 -9.07
CA GLY A 122 -8.54 26.65 -9.51
C GLY A 122 -7.64 27.88 -9.36
N HIS A 123 -8.18 29.08 -9.13
CA HIS A 123 -7.37 30.31 -8.96
C HIS A 123 -6.84 30.53 -7.52
N ARG A 124 -7.24 29.71 -6.54
CA ARG A 124 -6.90 29.87 -5.11
C ARG A 124 -5.40 29.71 -4.75
N GLY A 125 -4.55 29.37 -5.71
CA GLY A 125 -3.12 29.05 -5.47
C GLY A 125 -2.15 30.24 -5.45
N LYS A 126 -2.55 31.48 -5.80
CA LYS A 126 -1.57 32.59 -6.00
C LYS A 126 -1.61 33.76 -5.01
N ASP A 127 -2.70 33.95 -4.25
CA ASP A 127 -2.87 35.19 -3.45
C ASP A 127 -2.41 35.11 -1.98
N LYS A 128 -1.79 34.01 -1.55
CA LYS A 128 -1.31 33.86 -0.15
C LYS A 128 0.19 34.09 0.07
N ASP A 129 0.98 34.27 -0.98
CA ASP A 129 2.45 34.19 -0.90
C ASP A 129 3.16 35.56 -0.97
N LYS A 130 2.53 36.60 -0.41
CA LYS A 130 3.05 37.99 -0.41
C LYS A 130 3.25 38.63 0.96
N ASP A 131 2.96 37.93 2.05
CA ASP A 131 3.26 38.45 3.40
C ASP A 131 3.69 37.36 4.40
N LYS A 132 4.98 37.04 4.37
CA LYS A 132 5.81 36.79 5.58
C LYS A 132 7.27 36.60 5.22
N GLY A 133 8.11 37.56 5.64
CA GLY A 133 9.55 37.43 5.53
C GLY A 133 10.18 36.66 6.70
N ARG A 134 11.17 35.82 6.37
CA ARG A 134 12.44 35.66 7.12
C ARG A 134 12.40 34.89 8.46
N SER A 135 12.69 33.59 8.40
CA SER A 135 13.95 33.02 8.96
C SER A 135 14.21 31.59 8.48
N LYS A 136 15.49 31.22 8.40
CA LYS A 136 15.98 29.84 8.23
C LYS A 136 16.08 29.17 9.59
N ASP A 137 15.68 27.91 9.72
CA ASP A 137 16.64 26.79 9.84
C ASP A 137 15.92 25.44 9.74
N ALA A 138 16.69 24.35 9.80
CA ALA A 138 16.35 23.08 9.16
C ALA A 138 15.63 22.04 10.05
N SER A 139 15.10 21.02 9.35
CA SER A 139 15.20 19.57 9.63
C SER A 139 13.90 18.78 9.87
N ILE A 140 13.96 17.54 9.34
CA ILE A 140 13.13 16.34 9.65
C ILE A 140 11.65 16.40 9.24
N VAL A 141 11.28 15.49 8.33
CA VAL A 141 9.89 15.19 7.97
C VAL A 141 9.44 13.96 8.78
N ASP A 142 8.71 14.21 9.86
CA ASP A 142 7.98 13.18 10.62
C ASP A 142 6.51 13.21 10.18
N VAL A 143 6.02 12.12 9.58
CA VAL A 143 4.62 11.96 9.15
C VAL A 143 3.91 11.02 10.11
N SER A 144 3.76 11.44 11.37
CA SER A 144 3.03 10.68 12.38
C SER A 144 2.26 11.54 13.39
N SER A 145 1.20 12.24 12.96
CA SER A 145 0.12 12.63 13.89
C SER A 145 -1.21 12.97 13.22
N LEU A 146 -2.28 12.74 13.99
CA LEU A 146 -3.68 12.79 13.58
C LEU A 146 -4.14 14.20 13.20
N SER A 147 -5.10 14.29 12.28
CA SER A 147 -5.96 15.46 12.12
C SER A 147 -7.41 15.09 12.46
N THR A 148 -7.92 15.68 13.54
CA THR A 148 -9.31 15.60 14.00
C THR A 148 -10.32 16.10 12.95
N PRO A 149 -11.58 15.65 13.00
CA PRO A 149 -12.59 16.07 12.03
C PRO A 149 -12.85 17.57 12.15
N ARG A 150 -12.67 18.31 11.04
CA ARG A 150 -13.05 19.72 10.95
C ARG A 150 -14.57 19.84 11.00
N LYS A 151 -15.10 20.15 12.19
CA LYS A 151 -16.44 20.69 12.35
C LYS A 151 -16.58 22.02 11.62
N LEU A 152 -17.82 22.27 11.22
CA LEU A 152 -18.46 23.49 10.75
C LEU A 152 -17.66 24.80 10.86
N THR A 153 -17.68 25.54 9.74
CA THR A 153 -18.23 26.90 9.65
C THR A 153 -18.42 27.66 10.97
N GLU A 154 -17.63 28.72 11.18
CA GLU A 154 -18.07 29.88 11.97
C GLU A 154 -18.12 31.13 11.09
N PRO A 155 -19.28 31.81 11.00
CA PRO A 155 -19.38 33.18 10.50
C PRO A 155 -19.13 34.17 11.64
N SER A 156 -18.54 35.33 11.32
CA SER A 156 -18.37 36.46 12.25
C SER A 156 -18.72 37.78 11.54
N GLN A 157 -19.46 38.72 12.14
CA GLN A 157 -20.08 38.76 13.48
C GLN A 157 -21.26 39.75 13.52
N PHE A 158 -22.13 39.53 14.53
CA PHE A 158 -23.38 40.27 14.86
C PHE A 158 -24.58 39.99 13.91
N SER A 159 -25.83 39.80 14.37
CA SER A 159 -26.39 39.74 15.74
C SER A 159 -27.62 38.81 15.85
N THR A 160 -27.97 38.42 17.08
CA THR A 160 -29.23 37.74 17.49
C THR A 160 -30.23 38.76 18.10
N PRO A 161 -31.51 38.44 18.40
CA PRO A 161 -32.15 37.11 18.48
C PRO A 161 -33.54 36.95 17.81
N GLY A 162 -34.01 35.71 17.66
CA GLY A 162 -35.44 35.42 17.42
C GLY A 162 -35.74 34.11 16.68
N THR A 163 -36.71 33.35 17.17
CA THR A 163 -37.22 32.11 16.55
C THR A 163 -38.20 32.38 15.41
N SER A 164 -37.88 31.91 14.20
CA SER A 164 -38.82 31.68 13.08
C SER A 164 -38.22 30.58 12.19
N SER A 165 -38.87 29.43 11.99
CA SER A 165 -40.01 29.21 11.09
C SER A 165 -39.70 29.52 9.62
N ILE A 166 -40.14 28.60 8.76
CA ILE A 166 -40.20 28.71 7.30
C ILE A 166 -40.76 30.07 6.87
N ARG A 167 -39.91 30.94 6.28
CA ARG A 167 -40.23 31.97 5.26
C ARG A 167 -39.02 32.86 4.92
N ASP A 168 -39.14 33.55 3.79
CA ASP A 168 -38.37 34.74 3.38
C ASP A 168 -36.88 34.55 2.99
N LEU A 169 -36.66 33.87 1.85
CA LEU A 169 -35.75 34.45 0.84
C LEU A 169 -36.43 35.72 0.31
N PRO A 170 -35.70 36.85 0.13
CA PRO A 170 -36.31 38.11 -0.27
C PRO A 170 -37.04 37.98 -1.59
N GLU A 171 -38.13 38.73 -1.78
CA GLU A 171 -38.79 38.84 -3.08
C GLU A 171 -37.74 39.15 -4.15
N VAL A 172 -37.56 38.26 -5.12
CA VAL A 172 -36.66 38.46 -6.25
C VAL A 172 -37.19 39.63 -7.10
N LYS A 173 -36.79 40.84 -6.71
CA LYS A 173 -36.96 42.09 -7.43
C LYS A 173 -35.66 42.35 -8.16
N GLU A 174 -35.77 42.63 -9.44
CA GLU A 174 -34.63 43.00 -10.28
C GLU A 174 -34.35 44.48 -9.98
N ASP A 175 -33.18 44.75 -9.41
CA ASP A 175 -32.67 46.11 -9.27
C ASP A 175 -32.11 46.56 -10.63
N LEU A 176 -32.48 47.76 -11.07
CA LEU A 176 -32.16 48.26 -12.41
C LEU A 176 -30.84 49.06 -12.42
N ASP A 177 -30.29 49.39 -11.24
CA ASP A 177 -29.06 50.19 -11.10
C ASP A 177 -27.80 49.35 -10.78
N VAL A 178 -27.95 48.03 -10.61
CA VAL A 178 -26.86 47.08 -10.28
C VAL A 178 -26.66 46.08 -11.41
N ASP A 179 -25.41 45.70 -11.72
CA ASP A 179 -25.14 44.61 -12.67
C ASP A 179 -25.69 43.29 -12.10
N PRO A 180 -26.74 42.70 -12.72
CA PRO A 180 -27.39 41.51 -12.18
C PRO A 180 -26.46 40.28 -12.20
N GLU A 181 -25.32 40.33 -12.90
CA GLU A 181 -24.33 39.25 -12.91
C GLU A 181 -23.47 39.12 -11.64
N GLU A 182 -23.36 40.14 -10.77
CA GLU A 182 -22.47 40.07 -9.60
C GLU A 182 -22.86 38.93 -8.63
N ASN A 183 -24.16 38.82 -8.34
CA ASN A 183 -24.72 37.75 -7.51
C ASN A 183 -25.28 36.63 -8.39
N SER A 184 -24.41 35.71 -8.81
CA SER A 184 -24.78 34.54 -9.60
C SER A 184 -25.92 33.70 -9.01
N ALA A 185 -26.08 33.65 -7.69
CA ALA A 185 -27.17 32.88 -7.04
C ALA A 185 -28.52 33.59 -7.19
N GLY A 186 -28.55 34.92 -6.97
CA GLY A 186 -29.74 35.74 -7.19
C GLY A 186 -30.14 35.79 -8.67
N PHE A 187 -29.17 35.89 -9.57
CA PHE A 187 -29.40 35.93 -11.02
C PHE A 187 -30.06 34.67 -11.57
N MET A 188 -29.63 33.49 -11.12
CA MET A 188 -30.32 32.23 -11.46
C MET A 188 -31.79 32.27 -11.01
N GLY A 189 -32.08 32.85 -9.84
CA GLY A 189 -33.46 33.10 -9.39
C GLY A 189 -34.25 34.05 -10.29
N ILE A 190 -33.63 35.14 -10.76
CA ILE A 190 -34.23 36.10 -11.72
C ILE A 190 -34.58 35.38 -13.03
N LEU A 191 -33.66 34.60 -13.60
CA LEU A 191 -33.86 33.84 -14.85
C LEU A 191 -35.00 32.82 -14.73
N ILE A 192 -35.04 32.05 -13.64
CA ILE A 192 -36.12 31.06 -13.41
C ILE A 192 -37.47 31.77 -13.21
N LYS A 193 -37.51 32.91 -12.53
CA LYS A 193 -38.72 33.72 -12.36
C LYS A 193 -39.23 34.29 -13.69
N ALA A 194 -38.34 34.69 -14.60
CA ALA A 194 -38.69 35.08 -15.95
C ALA A 194 -39.27 33.89 -16.76
N LEU A 195 -38.60 32.73 -16.73
CA LEU A 195 -39.08 31.49 -17.37
C LEU A 195 -40.44 31.01 -16.84
N ALA A 196 -40.72 31.24 -15.55
CA ALA A 196 -42.02 30.99 -14.93
C ALA A 196 -43.14 31.87 -15.50
N LYS A 197 -42.88 33.17 -15.70
CA LYS A 197 -43.83 34.10 -16.31
C LYS A 197 -44.14 33.76 -17.77
N LEU A 198 -43.16 33.22 -18.49
CA LEU A 198 -43.34 32.67 -19.85
C LEU A 198 -44.03 31.30 -19.88
N LYS A 199 -44.34 30.70 -18.71
CA LYS A 199 -44.92 29.35 -18.53
C LYS A 199 -44.06 28.21 -19.10
N LYS A 200 -42.75 28.42 -19.37
CA LYS A 200 -41.84 27.44 -20.00
C LYS A 200 -41.00 26.61 -19.02
N ILE A 201 -41.45 26.43 -17.78
CA ILE A 201 -40.74 25.63 -16.76
C ILE A 201 -40.50 24.16 -17.19
N PRO A 202 -41.46 23.41 -17.77
CA PRO A 202 -41.21 22.03 -18.19
C PRO A 202 -40.11 21.92 -19.26
N GLU A 203 -40.12 22.83 -20.24
CA GLU A 203 -39.12 22.90 -21.31
C GLU A 203 -37.73 23.25 -20.74
N THR A 204 -37.68 24.14 -19.76
CA THR A 204 -36.45 24.50 -19.03
C THR A 204 -35.87 23.29 -18.30
N ILE A 205 -36.70 22.51 -17.60
CA ILE A 205 -36.26 21.31 -16.88
C ILE A 205 -35.68 20.26 -17.84
N ASN A 206 -36.36 20.01 -18.96
CA ASN A 206 -35.87 19.09 -19.99
C ASN A 206 -34.53 19.56 -20.57
N ALA A 207 -34.41 20.84 -20.94
CA ALA A 207 -33.18 21.42 -21.48
C ALA A 207 -31.99 21.35 -20.49
N ILE A 208 -32.24 21.58 -19.19
CA ILE A 208 -31.21 21.41 -18.15
C ILE A 208 -30.76 19.95 -18.06
N MET A 209 -31.69 19.00 -18.05
CA MET A 209 -31.38 17.58 -17.88
C MET A 209 -30.71 16.95 -19.11
N GLU A 210 -31.07 17.37 -20.33
CA GLU A 210 -30.42 16.93 -21.57
C GLU A 210 -28.99 17.47 -21.69
N ARG A 211 -28.75 18.73 -21.27
CA ARG A 211 -27.42 19.36 -21.34
C ARG A 211 -26.46 18.95 -20.20
N LEU A 212 -26.98 18.44 -19.08
CA LEU A 212 -26.18 18.09 -17.89
C LEU A 212 -25.02 17.12 -18.18
N GLU A 213 -25.27 16.00 -18.84
CA GLU A 213 -24.22 15.02 -19.12
C GLU A 213 -23.14 15.50 -20.12
N PRO A 214 -23.48 16.09 -21.29
CA PRO A 214 -22.46 16.61 -22.20
C PRO A 214 -21.64 17.77 -21.60
N GLU A 215 -22.23 18.64 -20.79
CA GLU A 215 -21.48 19.72 -20.12
C GLU A 215 -20.51 19.20 -19.06
N LEU A 216 -20.88 18.20 -18.26
CA LEU A 216 -19.95 17.54 -17.33
C LEU A 216 -18.77 16.91 -18.08
N LYS A 217 -19.00 16.30 -19.26
CA LYS A 217 -17.93 15.80 -20.15
C LYS A 217 -17.09 16.94 -20.75
N GLN A 218 -17.67 18.11 -21.03
CA GLN A 218 -16.94 19.27 -21.53
C GLN A 218 -16.06 19.91 -20.43
N ILE A 219 -16.56 20.01 -19.19
CA ILE A 219 -15.79 20.41 -17.99
C ILE A 219 -14.61 19.47 -17.78
N LEU A 220 -14.82 18.16 -17.97
CA LEU A 220 -13.75 17.16 -17.97
C LEU A 220 -12.71 17.44 -19.07
N LYS A 221 -13.11 17.52 -20.35
CA LYS A 221 -12.20 17.83 -21.49
C LYS A 221 -11.36 19.08 -21.22
N ARG A 222 -11.99 20.17 -20.75
CA ARG A 222 -11.32 21.44 -20.39
C ARG A 222 -10.36 21.32 -19.21
N SER A 223 -10.69 20.52 -18.19
CA SER A 223 -9.83 20.36 -17.00
C SER A 223 -8.61 19.48 -17.30
N THR A 224 -8.80 18.44 -18.11
CA THR A 224 -7.70 17.60 -18.61
C THR A 224 -6.72 18.41 -19.47
N THR A 225 -7.20 19.30 -20.36
CA THR A 225 -6.30 20.19 -21.12
C THR A 225 -5.62 21.22 -20.23
N GLN A 226 -6.31 21.80 -19.24
CA GLN A 226 -5.74 22.75 -18.27
C GLN A 226 -4.52 22.15 -17.54
N ILE A 227 -4.61 20.91 -17.08
CA ILE A 227 -3.51 20.23 -16.37
C ILE A 227 -2.42 19.75 -17.33
N ALA A 228 -2.78 19.24 -18.51
CA ALA A 228 -1.78 18.88 -19.52
C ALA A 228 -0.91 20.07 -19.95
N ASP A 229 -1.50 21.26 -20.09
CA ASP A 229 -0.77 22.49 -20.41
C ASP A 229 0.08 22.99 -19.23
N HIS A 230 -0.39 22.84 -17.99
CA HIS A 230 0.38 23.18 -16.80
C HIS A 230 1.60 22.26 -16.60
N ALA A 231 1.42 20.95 -16.76
CA ALA A 231 2.51 19.98 -16.74
C ALA A 231 3.56 20.27 -17.84
N TYR A 232 3.10 20.59 -19.05
CA TYR A 232 3.99 21.02 -20.15
C TYR A 232 4.75 22.31 -19.80
N GLN A 233 4.11 23.27 -19.13
CA GLN A 233 4.76 24.51 -18.66
C GLN A 233 5.76 24.26 -17.50
N ARG A 234 5.58 23.21 -16.69
CA ARG A 234 6.58 22.72 -15.72
C ARG A 234 7.73 21.92 -16.36
N GLY A 235 7.66 21.62 -17.66
CA GLY A 235 8.64 20.78 -18.36
C GLY A 235 8.45 19.27 -18.13
N GLU A 236 7.28 18.85 -17.64
CA GLU A 236 6.98 17.46 -17.32
C GLU A 236 6.57 16.67 -18.58
N ASN A 237 7.28 15.58 -18.87
CA ASN A 237 6.95 14.70 -20.00
C ASN A 237 5.82 13.74 -19.63
N LEU A 238 4.63 13.97 -20.19
CA LEU A 238 3.42 13.12 -20.05
C LEU A 238 3.64 11.63 -20.40
N ALA A 239 4.70 11.29 -21.14
CA ALA A 239 5.03 9.92 -21.55
C ALA A 239 6.05 9.21 -20.63
N GLN A 240 6.60 9.89 -19.63
CA GLN A 240 7.58 9.32 -18.70
C GLN A 240 6.87 8.49 -17.62
N ASP A 241 7.46 7.35 -17.22
CA ASP A 241 6.82 6.42 -16.30
C ASP A 241 6.56 7.03 -14.90
N ASN A 242 5.43 6.63 -14.31
CA ASN A 242 4.99 6.97 -12.95
C ASN A 242 4.68 8.45 -12.66
N GLN A 243 3.68 9.02 -13.35
CA GLN A 243 3.00 10.26 -12.92
C GLN A 243 1.51 10.08 -12.53
N PRO A 244 1.14 9.17 -11.61
CA PRO A 244 -0.22 9.13 -11.03
C PRO A 244 -0.58 10.42 -10.27
N ARG A 245 0.40 11.28 -9.96
CA ARG A 245 0.19 12.62 -9.39
C ARG A 245 -0.60 13.56 -10.31
N LEU A 246 -0.46 13.47 -11.63
CA LEU A 246 -1.27 14.29 -12.55
C LEU A 246 -2.74 13.85 -12.59
N LEU A 247 -3.00 12.54 -12.39
CA LEU A 247 -4.36 12.02 -12.22
C LEU A 247 -4.99 12.48 -10.90
N LEU A 248 -4.18 12.58 -9.83
CA LEU A 248 -4.59 13.19 -8.56
C LEU A 248 -4.94 14.68 -8.73
N GLU A 249 -4.04 15.49 -9.31
CA GLU A 249 -4.30 16.91 -9.61
C GLU A 249 -5.60 17.08 -10.43
N LEU A 250 -5.87 16.16 -11.37
CA LEU A 250 -7.11 16.15 -12.17
C LEU A 250 -8.35 15.81 -11.32
N LEU A 251 -8.31 14.76 -10.52
CA LEU A 251 -9.46 14.35 -9.71
C LEU A 251 -9.82 15.42 -8.67
N GLU A 252 -8.83 16.01 -7.98
CA GLU A 252 -9.08 17.09 -7.03
C GLU A 252 -9.73 18.32 -7.70
N LEU A 253 -9.21 18.75 -8.86
CA LEU A 253 -9.79 19.85 -9.63
C LEU A 253 -11.21 19.54 -10.14
N LEU A 254 -11.48 18.29 -10.51
CA LEU A 254 -12.80 17.84 -10.94
C LEU A 254 -13.79 17.76 -9.78
N PHE A 255 -13.38 17.28 -8.61
CA PHE A 255 -14.22 17.24 -7.41
C PHE A 255 -14.68 18.65 -7.03
N ASP A 256 -13.77 19.64 -6.98
CA ASP A 256 -14.14 21.02 -6.70
C ASP A 256 -15.09 21.60 -7.77
N LYS A 257 -14.82 21.37 -9.07
CA LYS A 257 -15.67 21.87 -10.17
C LYS A 257 -17.05 21.22 -10.19
N PHE A 258 -17.14 19.90 -9.98
CA PHE A 258 -18.41 19.19 -9.94
C PHE A 258 -19.21 19.50 -8.67
N ASN A 259 -18.56 19.74 -7.52
CA ASN A 259 -19.22 20.25 -6.32
C ASN A 259 -19.77 21.68 -6.52
N ALA A 260 -19.07 22.54 -7.26
CA ALA A 260 -19.58 23.86 -7.63
C ALA A 260 -20.82 23.78 -8.55
N VAL A 261 -20.81 22.90 -9.55
CA VAL A 261 -21.98 22.61 -10.41
C VAL A 261 -23.14 22.06 -9.58
N ALA A 262 -22.91 21.07 -8.72
CA ALA A 262 -23.93 20.51 -7.84
C ALA A 262 -24.55 21.57 -6.91
N THR A 263 -23.75 22.50 -6.41
CA THR A 263 -24.23 23.63 -5.59
C THR A 263 -25.09 24.60 -6.42
N ALA A 264 -24.70 24.89 -7.66
CA ALA A 264 -25.47 25.74 -8.57
C ALA A 264 -26.84 25.11 -8.90
N HIS A 265 -26.88 23.80 -9.20
CA HIS A 265 -28.14 23.08 -9.40
C HIS A 265 -29.03 23.07 -8.14
N SER A 266 -28.47 22.95 -6.93
CA SER A 266 -29.24 23.06 -5.69
C SER A 266 -29.92 24.43 -5.54
N ILE A 267 -29.22 25.51 -5.89
CA ILE A 267 -29.80 26.87 -5.91
C ILE A 267 -30.95 26.97 -6.94
N VAL A 268 -30.77 26.42 -8.14
CA VAL A 268 -31.82 26.38 -9.18
C VAL A 268 -33.04 25.57 -8.71
N LEU A 269 -32.82 24.41 -8.09
CA LEU A 269 -33.88 23.57 -7.54
C LEU A 269 -34.68 24.28 -6.44
N ASN A 270 -34.02 25.00 -5.53
CA ASN A 270 -34.71 25.76 -4.48
C ASN A 270 -35.65 26.83 -5.06
N HIS A 271 -35.23 27.55 -6.11
CA HIS A 271 -36.07 28.54 -6.79
C HIS A 271 -37.22 27.88 -7.59
N LEU A 272 -36.96 26.76 -8.28
CA LEU A 272 -38.00 25.98 -8.97
C LEU A 272 -39.07 25.47 -7.99
N GLN A 273 -38.65 24.94 -6.83
CA GLN A 273 -39.56 24.48 -5.78
C GLN A 273 -40.43 25.62 -5.25
N GLN A 274 -39.87 26.80 -4.98
CA GLN A 274 -40.65 27.96 -4.53
C GLN A 274 -41.71 28.39 -5.54
N ILE A 275 -41.41 28.32 -6.84
CA ILE A 275 -42.33 28.68 -7.91
C ILE A 275 -43.46 27.65 -8.06
N VAL A 276 -43.14 26.35 -7.98
CA VAL A 276 -44.13 25.25 -8.06
C VAL A 276 -45.04 25.17 -6.82
N VAL A 277 -44.55 25.56 -5.65
CA VAL A 277 -45.31 25.54 -4.38
C VAL A 277 -46.13 26.83 -4.13
N SER A 278 -45.91 27.89 -4.93
CA SER A 278 -46.57 29.18 -4.73
C SER A 278 -48.10 29.12 -4.97
N PRO A 279 -48.94 29.69 -4.09
CA PRO A 279 -50.41 29.54 -4.14
C PRO A 279 -51.09 30.19 -5.35
N ASN A 280 -50.39 31.02 -6.13
CA ASN A 280 -50.90 31.63 -7.37
C ASN A 280 -50.37 30.93 -8.65
N GLY A 281 -49.66 29.80 -8.54
CA GLY A 281 -49.02 29.10 -9.65
C GLY A 281 -49.95 28.18 -10.45
N ALA A 282 -50.26 28.54 -11.69
CA ALA A 282 -51.11 27.75 -12.61
C ALA A 282 -50.46 26.48 -13.20
N GLN A 283 -49.56 25.80 -12.47
CA GLN A 283 -48.74 24.69 -12.96
C GLN A 283 -48.69 23.49 -11.98
N GLN A 284 -49.86 22.99 -11.59
CA GLN A 284 -49.96 21.75 -10.82
C GLN A 284 -49.55 20.54 -11.68
N GLY A 285 -48.67 19.67 -11.15
CA GLY A 285 -48.26 18.41 -11.78
C GLY A 285 -46.88 18.36 -12.44
N ILE A 286 -46.07 19.42 -12.37
CA ILE A 286 -44.68 19.39 -12.88
C ILE A 286 -43.80 18.55 -11.94
N LYS A 287 -43.19 17.47 -12.47
CA LYS A 287 -42.13 16.73 -11.78
C LYS A 287 -40.80 17.47 -11.95
N LEU A 288 -40.23 17.95 -10.84
CA LEU A 288 -38.87 18.49 -10.80
C LEU A 288 -37.83 17.35 -10.82
N TYR A 289 -36.61 17.65 -11.27
CA TYR A 289 -35.46 16.77 -11.08
C TYR A 289 -34.96 16.86 -9.62
N GLU A 290 -34.18 15.87 -9.18
CA GLU A 290 -33.63 15.83 -7.83
C GLU A 290 -32.10 16.08 -7.82
N GLN A 291 -31.56 16.51 -6.68
CA GLN A 291 -30.11 16.60 -6.47
C GLN A 291 -29.42 15.23 -6.66
N ALA A 292 -30.16 14.14 -6.42
CA ALA A 292 -29.71 12.78 -6.67
C ALA A 292 -29.44 12.51 -8.16
N ASP A 293 -30.26 13.05 -9.08
CA ASP A 293 -30.07 12.90 -10.53
C ASP A 293 -28.78 13.59 -11.00
N VAL A 294 -28.53 14.79 -10.47
CA VAL A 294 -27.30 15.57 -10.76
C VAL A 294 -26.07 14.80 -10.29
N SER A 295 -26.09 14.29 -9.06
CA SER A 295 -25.00 13.49 -8.51
C SER A 295 -24.81 12.16 -9.25
N ALA A 296 -25.87 11.49 -9.71
CA ALA A 296 -25.77 10.28 -10.51
C ALA A 296 -25.04 10.53 -11.86
N LYS A 297 -25.30 11.66 -12.52
CA LYS A 297 -24.57 12.05 -13.74
C LYS A 297 -23.09 12.39 -13.47
N ILE A 298 -22.80 13.08 -12.37
CA ILE A 298 -21.40 13.35 -11.93
C ILE A 298 -20.66 12.03 -11.68
N GLN A 299 -21.27 11.09 -10.95
CA GLN A 299 -20.72 9.75 -10.69
C GLN A 299 -20.48 8.97 -11.99
N THR A 300 -21.40 9.04 -12.96
CA THR A 300 -21.25 8.37 -14.26
C THR A 300 -20.03 8.89 -15.03
N VAL A 301 -19.84 10.22 -15.08
CA VAL A 301 -18.69 10.83 -15.78
C VAL A 301 -17.36 10.50 -15.08
N LEU A 302 -17.32 10.53 -13.74
CA LEU A 302 -16.15 10.12 -12.97
C LEU A 302 -15.84 8.63 -13.14
N GLN A 303 -16.86 7.76 -13.16
CA GLN A 303 -16.68 6.32 -13.36
C GLN A 303 -16.07 6.02 -14.74
N VAL A 304 -16.53 6.67 -15.81
CA VAL A 304 -15.96 6.51 -17.16
C VAL A 304 -14.48 6.94 -17.17
N LEU A 305 -14.16 8.10 -16.58
CA LEU A 305 -12.77 8.56 -16.45
C LEU A 305 -11.89 7.54 -15.71
N LEU A 306 -12.35 7.02 -14.58
CA LEU A 306 -11.63 6.02 -13.79
C LEU A 306 -11.48 4.69 -14.54
N MET A 307 -12.49 4.25 -15.28
CA MET A 307 -12.42 3.02 -16.07
C MET A 307 -11.30 3.04 -17.11
N ASP A 308 -11.06 4.19 -17.73
CA ASP A 308 -10.02 4.36 -18.74
C ASP A 308 -8.62 4.58 -18.12
N HIS A 309 -8.50 5.27 -16.97
CA HIS A 309 -7.20 5.48 -16.30
C HIS A 309 -6.72 4.31 -15.41
N LEU A 310 -7.65 3.48 -14.90
CA LEU A 310 -7.35 2.27 -14.11
C LEU A 310 -7.20 1.00 -14.97
N ASP A 311 -7.31 1.16 -16.29
CA ASP A 311 -7.23 0.12 -17.33
C ASP A 311 -8.14 -1.12 -17.10
N VAL A 312 -9.37 -0.86 -16.62
CA VAL A 312 -10.36 -1.90 -16.28
C VAL A 312 -10.64 -2.86 -17.45
N LYS A 313 -10.45 -2.38 -18.69
CA LYS A 313 -10.68 -3.11 -19.93
C LYS A 313 -9.57 -4.13 -20.19
N ASN A 314 -8.29 -3.77 -20.02
CA ASN A 314 -7.19 -4.72 -20.20
C ASN A 314 -6.96 -5.62 -18.98
N THR A 315 -7.25 -5.16 -17.75
CA THR A 315 -7.15 -6.03 -16.55
C THR A 315 -8.07 -7.26 -16.64
N ARG A 316 -9.21 -7.15 -17.35
CA ARG A 316 -10.13 -8.26 -17.61
C ARG A 316 -9.62 -9.27 -18.65
N SER A 317 -8.68 -8.89 -19.52
CA SER A 317 -8.05 -9.77 -20.52
C SER A 317 -6.63 -10.21 -20.13
N ALA A 318 -6.07 -9.69 -19.03
CA ALA A 318 -4.74 -10.03 -18.51
C ALA A 318 -4.61 -11.45 -17.87
N SER A 319 -5.54 -12.37 -18.20
CA SER A 319 -5.41 -13.80 -17.88
C SER A 319 -4.41 -14.52 -18.79
N GLU A 320 -3.90 -13.88 -19.85
CA GLU A 320 -2.76 -14.37 -20.64
C GLU A 320 -1.41 -13.71 -20.28
N PRO A 321 -0.27 -14.43 -20.44
CA PRO A 321 0.99 -14.06 -19.81
C PRO A 321 1.86 -13.13 -20.66
N SER A 322 1.61 -11.82 -20.66
CA SER A 322 2.55 -10.86 -21.27
C SER A 322 2.50 -9.44 -20.72
N ALA A 323 3.30 -9.16 -19.69
CA ALA A 323 4.03 -7.91 -19.50
C ALA A 323 5.15 -8.12 -18.45
N GLN A 324 6.40 -8.30 -18.88
CA GLN A 324 7.54 -8.20 -17.97
C GLN A 324 7.70 -6.74 -17.55
N LEU A 325 7.43 -6.42 -16.29
CA LEU A 325 7.66 -5.08 -15.74
C LEU A 325 9.08 -4.95 -15.21
N SER A 326 9.76 -3.91 -15.68
CA SER A 326 11.19 -3.67 -15.48
C SER A 326 11.52 -3.22 -14.05
N TYR A 327 11.68 -4.17 -13.14
CA TYR A 327 12.50 -3.90 -11.95
C TYR A 327 13.98 -4.01 -12.31
N ALA A 328 14.78 -3.07 -11.79
CA ALA A 328 16.22 -3.08 -11.93
C ALA A 328 16.84 -4.31 -11.24
N SER A 329 17.02 -5.38 -12.01
CA SER A 329 17.93 -6.46 -11.68
C SER A 329 19.32 -6.09 -12.22
N THR A 330 20.32 -6.01 -11.36
CA THR A 330 21.74 -5.90 -11.76
C THR A 330 22.27 -7.27 -12.21
N GLY A 331 21.58 -7.89 -13.17
CA GLY A 331 21.99 -9.09 -13.89
C GLY A 331 22.17 -8.74 -15.36
N GLY A 332 23.43 -8.65 -15.82
CA GLY A 332 23.74 -8.23 -17.17
C GLY A 332 23.47 -9.32 -18.22
N ASP A 333 22.43 -9.15 -19.03
CA ASP A 333 22.16 -10.01 -20.18
C ASP A 333 23.21 -9.83 -21.29
N PHE A 334 24.10 -10.81 -21.42
CA PHE A 334 25.19 -10.81 -22.41
C PHE A 334 24.71 -10.86 -23.88
N GLY A 335 23.42 -11.12 -24.14
CA GLY A 335 22.86 -11.27 -25.49
C GLY A 335 22.78 -9.99 -26.32
N ALA A 336 22.81 -8.81 -25.69
CA ALA A 336 22.60 -7.52 -26.38
C ALA A 336 23.77 -7.09 -27.29
N PHE A 337 24.96 -7.70 -27.17
CA PHE A 337 26.17 -7.25 -27.87
C PHE A 337 26.28 -7.63 -29.36
N PHE A 338 25.42 -8.52 -29.88
CA PHE A 338 25.51 -9.02 -31.26
C PHE A 338 24.36 -8.61 -32.20
N ALA A 339 23.40 -7.80 -31.74
CA ALA A 339 22.33 -7.29 -32.59
C ALA A 339 22.84 -6.20 -33.55
N LYS A 340 22.94 -6.52 -34.86
CA LYS A 340 23.44 -5.61 -35.90
C LYS A 340 22.64 -4.30 -35.96
N LYS A 341 23.34 -3.16 -35.86
CA LYS A 341 22.79 -1.81 -35.99
C LYS A 341 22.09 -1.61 -37.34
N LYS A 342 20.82 -1.16 -37.31
CA LYS A 342 20.16 -0.46 -38.44
C LYS A 342 20.48 1.04 -38.38
N PRO A 343 20.47 1.77 -39.51
CA PRO A 343 20.93 3.16 -39.57
C PRO A 343 19.95 4.12 -38.88
N VAL A 344 20.51 5.04 -38.11
CA VAL A 344 19.80 6.13 -37.41
C VAL A 344 19.61 7.30 -38.38
N ARG A 345 18.37 7.79 -38.54
CA ARG A 345 18.09 9.05 -39.25
C ARG A 345 18.69 10.24 -38.47
N PRO A 346 19.15 11.31 -39.15
CA PRO A 346 19.91 12.36 -38.49
C PRO A 346 19.10 13.06 -37.39
N LYS A 347 19.77 13.32 -36.25
CA LYS A 347 19.22 14.11 -35.15
C LYS A 347 18.93 15.53 -35.62
N GLN A 348 17.74 16.03 -35.36
CA GLN A 348 17.41 17.44 -35.56
C GLN A 348 17.97 18.27 -34.40
N PHE A 349 18.31 19.53 -34.67
CA PHE A 349 19.23 20.33 -33.87
C PHE A 349 18.54 20.97 -32.65
N GLU A 350 18.56 20.32 -31.49
CA GLU A 350 18.05 20.88 -30.22
C GLU A 350 19.01 21.91 -29.61
N SER A 351 19.16 23.06 -30.27
CA SER A 351 19.83 24.25 -29.73
C SER A 351 19.35 25.52 -30.45
N SER A 352 18.08 25.89 -30.26
CA SER A 352 17.64 27.27 -30.46
C SER A 352 16.59 27.66 -29.41
N SER A 353 17.00 28.50 -28.45
CA SER A 353 16.19 28.87 -27.29
C SER A 353 15.10 29.92 -27.60
N HIS A 354 14.72 30.10 -28.87
CA HIS A 354 13.83 31.17 -29.34
C HIS A 354 12.81 30.72 -30.41
N ALA A 355 12.81 29.44 -30.82
CA ALA A 355 11.78 28.92 -31.71
C ALA A 355 10.53 28.52 -30.90
N ILE A 356 9.55 29.44 -30.77
CA ILE A 356 8.21 29.07 -30.33
C ILE A 356 7.68 28.04 -31.32
N SER A 357 7.51 26.78 -30.88
CA SER A 357 6.99 25.72 -31.74
C SER A 357 5.65 26.15 -32.33
N MET A 358 5.41 25.82 -33.61
CA MET A 358 4.10 25.99 -34.27
C MET A 358 2.95 25.44 -33.39
N SER A 359 3.22 24.34 -32.67
CA SER A 359 2.30 23.71 -31.73
C SER A 359 2.08 24.49 -30.42
N ALA A 360 3.02 25.34 -30.01
CA ALA A 360 2.90 26.24 -28.88
C ALA A 360 2.11 27.50 -29.26
N TYR A 361 2.38 28.08 -30.43
CA TYR A 361 1.59 29.20 -30.98
C TYR A 361 0.11 28.83 -31.15
N LEU A 362 -0.19 27.67 -31.74
CA LEU A 362 -1.55 27.12 -31.87
C LEU A 362 -2.21 26.70 -30.54
N ARG A 363 -1.45 26.67 -29.42
CA ARG A 363 -1.97 26.48 -28.05
C ARG A 363 -2.22 27.82 -27.36
N GLU A 364 -1.33 28.79 -27.52
CA GLU A 364 -1.50 30.17 -27.04
C GLU A 364 -2.76 30.81 -27.64
N GLN A 365 -2.94 30.68 -28.97
CA GLN A 365 -4.14 31.15 -29.67
C GLN A 365 -5.43 30.47 -29.15
N ARG A 366 -5.34 29.21 -28.72
CA ARG A 366 -6.46 28.47 -28.11
C ARG A 366 -6.76 28.96 -26.70
N ARG A 367 -5.74 29.29 -25.89
CA ARG A 367 -5.90 29.94 -24.57
C ARG A 367 -6.57 31.30 -24.69
N GLU A 368 -6.21 32.11 -25.69
CA GLU A 368 -6.87 33.39 -25.92
C GLU A 368 -8.34 33.22 -26.31
N LEU A 369 -8.66 32.24 -27.18
CA LEU A 369 -10.05 31.93 -27.54
C LEU A 369 -10.87 31.55 -26.29
N TYR A 370 -10.41 30.60 -25.47
CA TYR A 370 -11.11 30.23 -24.24
C TYR A 370 -11.13 31.31 -23.14
N SER A 371 -10.25 32.31 -23.19
CA SER A 371 -10.26 33.44 -22.25
C SER A 371 -11.16 34.59 -22.70
N LYS A 372 -11.46 34.70 -24.00
CA LYS A 372 -12.27 35.79 -24.57
C LYS A 372 -13.72 35.39 -24.87
N SER A 373 -13.99 34.13 -25.26
CA SER A 373 -15.37 33.69 -25.51
C SER A 373 -16.06 33.18 -24.23
N GLY A 374 -16.77 34.08 -23.57
CA GLY A 374 -17.93 33.72 -22.74
C GLY A 374 -19.16 33.30 -23.58
N GLU A 375 -19.00 33.19 -24.90
CA GLU A 375 -20.05 32.98 -25.90
C GLU A 375 -20.17 31.51 -26.32
N LEU A 376 -21.44 31.09 -26.46
CA LEU A 376 -21.85 29.76 -26.86
C LEU A 376 -21.74 29.58 -28.38
N GLN A 377 -20.69 28.93 -28.87
CA GLN A 377 -20.79 28.23 -30.16
C GLN A 377 -19.77 27.09 -30.30
N GLY A 378 -20.26 25.87 -30.16
CA GLY A 378 -19.60 24.68 -30.72
C GLY A 378 -19.86 24.63 -32.23
N GLY A 379 -19.07 25.38 -33.00
CA GLY A 379 -19.07 25.27 -34.46
C GLY A 379 -18.53 23.92 -34.94
N ALA A 380 -18.92 23.51 -36.14
CA ALA A 380 -18.61 22.18 -36.70
C ALA A 380 -17.10 21.90 -36.95
N ASP A 381 -16.24 22.91 -36.79
CA ASP A 381 -14.80 22.87 -37.07
C ASP A 381 -13.94 22.34 -35.89
N ASP A 382 -14.49 22.08 -34.70
CA ASP A 382 -13.75 21.39 -33.60
C ASP A 382 -13.39 19.92 -33.95
N ASN A 383 -13.85 19.43 -35.11
CA ASN A 383 -13.52 18.12 -35.69
C ASN A 383 -12.19 18.08 -36.46
N LEU A 384 -11.45 19.19 -36.59
CA LEU A 384 -10.17 19.26 -37.31
C LEU A 384 -8.94 18.91 -36.44
N ILE A 385 -9.14 18.32 -35.27
CA ILE A 385 -8.06 17.74 -34.46
C ILE A 385 -8.04 16.22 -34.67
N GLU A 386 -6.89 15.70 -35.07
CA GLU A 386 -6.62 14.28 -35.26
C GLU A 386 -7.01 13.45 -34.03
N GLY A 387 -7.83 12.41 -34.26
CA GLY A 387 -8.10 11.35 -33.28
C GLY A 387 -9.11 11.72 -32.19
N GLY A 388 -10.23 10.99 -32.16
CA GLY A 388 -11.17 10.98 -31.03
C GLY A 388 -10.65 10.26 -29.78
N GLU A 389 -9.33 10.26 -29.57
CA GLU A 389 -8.69 9.61 -28.43
C GLU A 389 -8.63 10.57 -27.23
N THR A 390 -9.03 10.07 -26.06
CA THR A 390 -8.89 10.79 -24.80
C THR A 390 -7.41 11.02 -24.51
N LYS A 391 -6.98 12.29 -24.40
CA LYS A 391 -5.59 12.62 -24.07
C LYS A 391 -5.27 12.20 -22.63
N PHE A 392 -4.73 11.00 -22.47
CA PHE A 392 -4.31 10.45 -21.19
C PHE A 392 -3.21 11.30 -20.54
N LEU A 393 -3.43 11.71 -19.28
CA LEU A 393 -2.42 12.41 -18.46
C LEU A 393 -1.36 11.49 -17.85
N CYS A 394 -1.68 10.19 -17.74
CA CYS A 394 -0.80 9.14 -17.24
C CYS A 394 -1.06 7.86 -18.03
N LYS A 395 -0.09 6.93 -18.06
CA LYS A 395 -0.32 5.59 -18.62
C LYS A 395 -1.46 4.90 -17.83
N PRO A 396 -2.48 4.34 -18.50
CA PRO A 396 -3.46 3.48 -17.86
C PRO A 396 -2.78 2.35 -17.10
N GLY A 397 -3.27 2.00 -15.91
CA GLY A 397 -2.69 0.91 -15.14
C GLY A 397 -3.22 0.78 -13.72
N ALA A 398 -3.21 -0.44 -13.21
CA ALA A 398 -3.87 -0.78 -11.96
C ALA A 398 -3.31 -0.05 -10.73
N ARG A 399 -1.99 0.18 -10.68
CA ARG A 399 -1.32 0.88 -9.56
C ARG A 399 -1.69 2.37 -9.44
N ASN A 400 -2.33 2.97 -10.45
CA ASN A 400 -2.85 4.35 -10.35
C ASN A 400 -3.87 4.50 -9.20
N ILE A 401 -4.53 3.41 -8.77
CA ILE A 401 -5.48 3.43 -7.65
C ILE A 401 -4.87 3.89 -6.32
N THR A 402 -3.60 3.58 -6.07
CA THR A 402 -2.91 3.82 -4.78
C THR A 402 -2.91 5.30 -4.39
N VAL A 403 -2.65 6.18 -5.36
CA VAL A 403 -2.57 7.64 -5.14
C VAL A 403 -3.96 8.28 -5.05
N ILE A 404 -4.96 7.75 -5.76
CA ILE A 404 -6.28 8.38 -5.88
C ILE A 404 -7.32 7.84 -4.90
N PHE A 405 -7.06 6.69 -4.26
CA PHE A 405 -8.02 6.00 -3.41
C PHE A 405 -8.54 6.85 -2.25
N GLN A 406 -7.65 7.50 -1.49
CA GLN A 406 -8.04 8.30 -0.32
C GLN A 406 -8.86 9.56 -0.69
N PRO A 407 -8.47 10.39 -1.68
CA PRO A 407 -9.32 11.47 -2.21
C PRO A 407 -10.69 10.98 -2.73
N LEU A 408 -10.69 9.91 -3.54
CA LEU A 408 -11.91 9.35 -4.12
C LEU A 408 -12.88 8.85 -3.04
N LEU A 409 -12.36 8.22 -1.97
CA LEU A 409 -13.16 7.76 -0.85
C LEU A 409 -13.80 8.92 -0.07
N ARG A 410 -13.10 10.06 0.10
CA ARG A 410 -13.69 11.27 0.71
C ARG A 410 -14.82 11.85 -0.16
N PHE A 411 -14.59 11.99 -1.47
CA PHE A 411 -15.62 12.48 -2.40
C PHE A 411 -16.87 11.57 -2.39
N ILE A 412 -16.68 10.24 -2.37
CA ILE A 412 -17.76 9.27 -2.23
C ILE A 412 -18.56 9.51 -0.93
N GLN A 413 -17.89 9.73 0.20
CA GLN A 413 -18.56 10.00 1.48
C GLN A 413 -19.37 11.31 1.46
N GLU A 414 -18.84 12.38 0.86
CA GLU A 414 -19.56 13.65 0.68
C GLU A 414 -20.84 13.46 -0.16
N VAL A 415 -20.75 12.69 -1.25
CA VAL A 415 -21.88 12.34 -2.10
C VAL A 415 -22.93 11.50 -1.35
N GLU A 416 -22.51 10.46 -0.62
CA GLU A 416 -23.41 9.59 0.14
C GLU A 416 -24.14 10.37 1.26
N MET A 417 -23.45 11.29 1.95
CA MET A 417 -24.07 12.20 2.92
C MET A 417 -25.16 13.09 2.30
N SER A 418 -25.02 13.49 1.03
CA SER A 418 -26.02 14.30 0.33
C SER A 418 -27.26 13.52 -0.14
N MET A 419 -27.17 12.19 -0.28
CA MET A 419 -28.26 11.31 -0.74
C MET A 419 -29.12 10.75 0.41
N GLY A 420 -28.73 11.00 1.66
CA GLY A 420 -29.38 10.48 2.87
C GLY A 420 -28.77 9.17 3.38
N PRO A 421 -28.93 8.86 4.68
CA PRO A 421 -28.24 7.75 5.32
C PRO A 421 -28.62 6.39 4.73
N GLY A 422 -27.61 5.56 4.44
CA GLY A 422 -27.77 4.15 4.06
C GLY A 422 -27.81 3.85 2.55
N LYS A 423 -27.80 4.86 1.67
CA LYS A 423 -27.71 4.63 0.21
C LYS A 423 -26.26 4.65 -0.25
N GLN A 424 -25.72 3.49 -0.69
CA GLN A 424 -24.43 3.44 -1.35
C GLN A 424 -24.50 4.07 -2.75
N CYS A 425 -23.51 4.88 -3.11
CA CYS A 425 -23.47 5.52 -4.42
C CYS A 425 -22.88 4.58 -5.50
N GLN A 426 -23.17 4.81 -6.78
CA GLN A 426 -22.70 3.95 -7.87
C GLN A 426 -21.17 3.89 -7.93
N LEU A 427 -20.52 5.01 -7.62
CA LEU A 427 -19.07 5.14 -7.55
C LEU A 427 -18.46 4.31 -6.41
N ARG A 428 -19.17 4.13 -5.28
CA ARG A 428 -18.79 3.23 -4.18
C ARG A 428 -18.84 1.76 -4.63
N THR A 429 -19.90 1.37 -5.31
CA THR A 429 -20.06 0.02 -5.86
C THR A 429 -18.98 -0.30 -6.89
N PHE A 430 -18.72 0.61 -7.83
CA PHE A 430 -17.65 0.49 -8.82
C PHE A 430 -16.27 0.36 -8.15
N LEU A 431 -15.93 1.24 -7.21
CA LEU A 431 -14.65 1.23 -6.51
C LEU A 431 -14.45 -0.08 -5.73
N THR A 432 -15.50 -0.54 -5.05
CA THR A 432 -15.47 -1.78 -4.25
C THR A 432 -15.26 -3.01 -5.14
N TYR A 433 -15.97 -3.10 -6.26
CA TYR A 433 -15.77 -4.14 -7.28
C TYR A 433 -14.36 -4.09 -7.90
N TYR A 434 -13.90 -2.90 -8.29
CA TYR A 434 -12.56 -2.75 -8.88
C TYR A 434 -11.46 -3.21 -7.93
N ILE A 435 -11.54 -2.84 -6.65
CA ILE A 435 -10.51 -3.21 -5.68
C ILE A 435 -10.56 -4.71 -5.36
N ASN A 436 -11.72 -5.24 -4.98
CA ASN A 436 -11.86 -6.64 -4.58
C ASN A 436 -11.65 -7.62 -5.74
N ASP A 437 -12.33 -7.41 -6.86
CA ASP A 437 -12.42 -8.41 -7.93
C ASP A 437 -11.33 -8.27 -9.01
N LEU A 438 -10.71 -7.10 -9.16
CA LEU A 438 -9.67 -6.85 -10.17
C LEU A 438 -8.30 -6.55 -9.54
N PHE A 439 -8.17 -5.47 -8.77
CA PHE A 439 -6.87 -5.03 -8.25
C PHE A 439 -6.23 -6.04 -7.30
N LEU A 440 -6.96 -6.51 -6.28
CA LEU A 440 -6.41 -7.45 -5.30
C LEU A 440 -6.15 -8.84 -5.89
N ASN A 441 -6.97 -9.28 -6.84
CA ASN A 441 -6.71 -10.50 -7.61
C ASN A 441 -5.45 -10.35 -8.47
N GLN A 442 -5.27 -9.22 -9.16
CA GLN A 442 -4.03 -8.93 -9.90
C GLN A 442 -2.81 -8.96 -8.96
N VAL A 443 -2.83 -8.21 -7.84
CA VAL A 443 -1.75 -8.19 -6.84
C VAL A 443 -1.45 -9.59 -6.31
N ARG A 444 -2.47 -10.40 -5.99
CA ARG A 444 -2.30 -11.80 -5.55
C ARG A 444 -1.63 -12.65 -6.63
N THR A 445 -2.02 -12.53 -7.90
CA THR A 445 -1.38 -13.29 -8.99
C THR A 445 0.05 -12.85 -9.29
N GLU A 446 0.36 -11.55 -9.21
CA GLU A 446 1.73 -11.02 -9.33
C GLU A 446 2.60 -11.57 -8.19
N THR A 447 2.11 -11.47 -6.95
CA THR A 447 2.76 -11.95 -5.72
C THR A 447 3.08 -13.45 -5.76
N ASN A 448 2.14 -14.27 -6.26
CA ASN A 448 2.35 -15.71 -6.36
C ASN A 448 3.35 -16.06 -7.47
N LYS A 449 3.28 -15.39 -8.63
CA LYS A 449 4.26 -15.55 -9.72
C LYS A 449 5.70 -15.27 -9.27
N GLU A 450 5.90 -14.32 -8.35
CA GLU A 450 7.22 -14.04 -7.77
C GLU A 450 7.75 -15.19 -6.90
N ILE A 451 6.91 -15.91 -6.14
CA ILE A 451 7.37 -17.15 -5.44
C ILE A 451 7.63 -18.25 -6.45
N GLU A 452 6.71 -18.48 -7.39
CA GLU A 452 6.84 -19.53 -8.39
C GLU A 452 8.14 -19.40 -9.21
N ALA A 453 8.56 -18.16 -9.52
CA ALA A 453 9.82 -17.90 -10.19
C ALA A 453 11.05 -18.32 -9.36
N VAL A 454 10.96 -18.25 -8.03
CA VAL A 454 12.01 -18.63 -7.08
C VAL A 454 12.01 -20.15 -6.82
N THR A 455 10.84 -20.78 -6.73
CA THR A 455 10.72 -22.22 -6.41
C THR A 455 11.03 -23.13 -7.59
N LYS A 456 10.80 -22.67 -8.82
CA LYS A 456 11.06 -23.43 -10.05
C LYS A 456 12.56 -23.53 -10.40
N VAL A 457 13.43 -22.83 -9.69
CA VAL A 457 14.88 -22.93 -9.89
C VAL A 457 15.40 -24.25 -9.28
N SER A 458 16.38 -24.87 -9.92
CA SER A 458 17.07 -26.04 -9.35
C SER A 458 17.84 -25.62 -8.10
N ASP A 459 17.47 -26.21 -6.95
CA ASP A 459 18.00 -25.93 -5.61
C ASP A 459 17.94 -24.43 -5.17
N PRO A 460 16.74 -23.90 -4.86
CA PRO A 460 16.54 -22.49 -4.50
C PRO A 460 17.26 -22.02 -3.23
N LEU A 461 17.83 -22.95 -2.44
CA LEU A 461 18.51 -22.66 -1.19
C LEU A 461 20.05 -22.70 -1.31
N LYS A 462 20.59 -22.93 -2.51
CA LYS A 462 22.02 -22.72 -2.81
C LYS A 462 22.31 -21.38 -3.51
N ILE A 463 21.28 -20.63 -3.88
CA ILE A 463 21.42 -19.35 -4.58
C ILE A 463 21.46 -18.19 -3.58
N LEU A 464 22.58 -17.48 -3.56
CA LEU A 464 22.84 -16.33 -2.69
C LEU A 464 22.46 -15.00 -3.32
N ALA A 465 22.09 -14.04 -2.48
CA ALA A 465 21.84 -12.67 -2.90
C ALA A 465 23.11 -11.97 -3.40
N SER A 466 22.96 -11.03 -4.34
CA SER A 466 24.10 -10.29 -4.89
C SER A 466 24.76 -9.39 -3.84
N ALA A 467 26.07 -9.13 -4.01
CA ALA A 467 26.84 -8.28 -3.10
C ALA A 467 26.23 -6.87 -2.95
N ASP A 468 25.72 -6.29 -4.04
CA ASP A 468 25.02 -5.00 -4.01
C ASP A 468 23.72 -5.06 -3.18
N THR A 469 22.98 -6.16 -3.29
CA THR A 469 21.75 -6.39 -2.50
C THR A 469 22.07 -6.49 -1.02
N MET A 470 23.08 -7.28 -0.64
CA MET A 470 23.51 -7.42 0.76
C MET A 470 23.99 -6.10 1.35
N LYS A 471 24.74 -5.30 0.57
CA LYS A 471 25.18 -3.96 0.96
C LYS A 471 24.01 -3.01 1.18
N ASN A 472 23.02 -3.02 0.30
CA ASN A 472 21.81 -2.19 0.42
C ASN A 472 20.94 -2.59 1.62
N LEU A 473 20.92 -3.87 2.00
CA LEU A 473 20.22 -4.37 3.18
C LEU A 473 20.99 -4.18 4.50
N GLY A 474 22.27 -3.77 4.44
CA GLY A 474 23.14 -3.58 5.60
C GLY A 474 23.62 -4.88 6.26
N VAL A 475 23.64 -6.00 5.53
CA VAL A 475 23.91 -7.34 6.08
C VAL A 475 25.34 -7.79 5.76
N GLN A 476 26.03 -8.36 6.76
CA GLN A 476 27.44 -8.78 6.66
C GLN A 476 27.65 -10.28 6.33
N ARG A 477 26.56 -11.05 6.21
CA ARG A 477 26.57 -12.49 5.96
C ARG A 477 25.68 -12.85 4.76
N PRO A 478 26.02 -13.93 4.03
CA PRO A 478 25.28 -14.34 2.84
C PRO A 478 23.83 -14.70 3.18
N LEU A 479 22.90 -14.06 2.48
CA LEU A 479 21.48 -14.39 2.52
C LEU A 479 21.06 -15.15 1.27
N LEU A 480 20.07 -16.02 1.39
CA LEU A 480 19.45 -16.68 0.25
C LEU A 480 18.67 -15.67 -0.60
N GLN A 481 18.83 -15.73 -1.92
CA GLN A 481 18.11 -14.87 -2.87
C GLN A 481 16.58 -15.06 -2.73
N SER A 482 16.14 -16.28 -2.40
CA SER A 482 14.74 -16.62 -2.15
C SER A 482 14.14 -15.84 -0.97
N THR A 483 14.87 -15.75 0.14
CA THR A 483 14.46 -15.01 1.35
C THR A 483 14.32 -13.52 1.07
N VAL A 484 15.28 -12.94 0.35
CA VAL A 484 15.27 -11.50 0.01
C VAL A 484 14.11 -11.14 -0.92
N ILE A 485 13.78 -12.00 -1.88
CA ILE A 485 12.60 -11.78 -2.76
C ILE A 485 11.30 -11.85 -1.94
N VAL A 486 11.19 -12.80 -1.00
CA VAL A 486 10.01 -12.90 -0.12
C VAL A 486 9.88 -11.68 0.78
N GLU A 487 10.97 -11.22 1.41
CA GLU A 487 10.95 -10.02 2.27
C GLU A 487 10.58 -8.76 1.48
N LYS A 488 11.16 -8.56 0.29
CA LYS A 488 10.79 -7.43 -0.59
C LYS A 488 9.32 -7.48 -0.99
N SER A 489 8.81 -8.65 -1.38
CA SER A 489 7.41 -8.80 -1.79
C SER A 489 6.45 -8.52 -0.62
N ILE A 490 6.83 -8.87 0.61
CA ILE A 490 6.09 -8.49 1.83
C ILE A 490 6.17 -6.98 2.07
N GLN A 491 7.33 -6.36 1.89
CA GLN A 491 7.50 -4.91 2.03
C GLN A 491 6.65 -4.13 1.00
N ASP A 492 6.55 -4.61 -0.23
CA ASP A 492 5.70 -4.05 -1.29
C ASP A 492 4.20 -4.21 -0.94
N LEU A 493 3.77 -5.38 -0.47
CA LEU A 493 2.39 -5.61 0.03
C LEU A 493 2.06 -4.71 1.23
N MET A 494 3.00 -4.51 2.16
CA MET A 494 2.83 -3.63 3.32
C MET A 494 2.74 -2.15 2.92
N SER A 495 3.41 -1.73 1.85
CA SER A 495 3.23 -0.40 1.26
C SER A 495 1.82 -0.22 0.68
N LEU A 496 1.36 -1.19 -0.13
CA LEU A 496 0.00 -1.16 -0.69
C LEU A 496 -1.09 -1.19 0.39
N MET A 497 -0.85 -1.88 1.50
CA MET A 497 -1.70 -1.89 2.68
C MET A 497 -1.81 -0.52 3.36
N GLN A 498 -0.77 0.32 3.32
CA GLN A 498 -0.83 1.69 3.84
C GLN A 498 -1.69 2.60 2.93
N ASP A 499 -1.49 2.50 1.61
CA ASP A 499 -2.27 3.27 0.63
C ASP A 499 -3.78 2.92 0.70
N LEU A 500 -4.10 1.61 0.70
CA LEU A 500 -5.45 1.05 0.72
C LEU A 500 -5.84 0.50 2.11
N SER A 501 -5.65 1.30 3.17
CA SER A 501 -5.84 0.90 4.58
C SER A 501 -7.19 0.25 4.92
N ALA A 502 -8.27 0.60 4.23
CA ALA A 502 -9.60 0.00 4.37
C ALA A 502 -9.63 -1.51 4.00
N TYR A 503 -8.68 -1.97 3.20
CA TYR A 503 -8.54 -3.36 2.73
C TYR A 503 -7.38 -4.10 3.43
N SER A 504 -6.86 -3.55 4.54
CA SER A 504 -5.62 -4.04 5.17
C SER A 504 -5.62 -5.53 5.53
N ASN A 505 -6.75 -6.09 5.94
CA ASN A 505 -6.84 -7.51 6.30
C ASN A 505 -6.56 -8.43 5.09
N GLN A 506 -6.99 -8.07 3.87
CA GLN A 506 -6.76 -8.88 2.67
C GLN A 506 -5.27 -8.86 2.24
N PHE A 507 -4.58 -7.74 2.43
CA PHE A 507 -3.12 -7.69 2.25
C PHE A 507 -2.38 -8.51 3.31
N LEU A 508 -2.81 -8.46 4.57
CA LEU A 508 -2.24 -9.30 5.63
C LEU A 508 -2.50 -10.80 5.40
N GLU A 509 -3.64 -11.17 4.81
CA GLU A 509 -3.91 -12.53 4.33
C GLU A 509 -2.93 -12.94 3.21
N MET A 510 -2.69 -12.07 2.21
CA MET A 510 -1.67 -12.34 1.17
C MET A 510 -0.27 -12.51 1.76
N VAL A 511 0.12 -11.72 2.77
CA VAL A 511 1.39 -11.88 3.50
C VAL A 511 1.42 -13.21 4.27
N CYS A 512 0.31 -13.60 4.91
CA CYS A 512 0.14 -14.91 5.55
C CYS A 512 0.35 -16.06 4.56
N ASP A 513 -0.30 -16.00 3.39
CA ASP A 513 -0.24 -17.04 2.37
C ASP A 513 1.19 -17.15 1.79
N LYS A 514 1.80 -16.00 1.46
CA LYS A 514 3.21 -15.87 1.03
C LYS A 514 4.18 -16.53 2.01
N LEU A 515 4.02 -16.26 3.31
CA LEU A 515 4.88 -16.78 4.37
C LEU A 515 4.64 -18.26 4.64
N LYS A 516 3.40 -18.75 4.55
CA LYS A 516 3.10 -20.20 4.65
C LYS A 516 3.76 -20.96 3.51
N GLU A 517 3.59 -20.50 2.27
CA GLU A 517 4.23 -21.13 1.11
C GLU A 517 5.76 -21.15 1.26
N TYR A 518 6.36 -20.02 1.65
CA TYR A 518 7.81 -19.95 1.88
C TYR A 518 8.29 -20.86 3.02
N LYS A 519 7.52 -20.97 4.11
CA LYS A 519 7.79 -21.92 5.19
C LYS A 519 7.78 -23.36 4.70
N GLU A 520 6.81 -23.77 3.87
CA GLU A 520 6.75 -25.14 3.34
C GLU A 520 7.92 -25.46 2.39
N ILE A 521 8.41 -24.48 1.64
CA ILE A 521 9.62 -24.61 0.82
C ILE A 521 10.86 -24.83 1.71
N CYS A 522 11.02 -24.03 2.77
CA CYS A 522 12.11 -24.17 3.73
C CYS A 522 12.04 -25.52 4.47
N ASN A 523 10.84 -25.91 4.93
CA ASN A 523 10.58 -27.21 5.57
C ASN A 523 10.90 -28.38 4.63
N THR A 524 10.55 -28.29 3.34
CA THR A 524 10.76 -29.38 2.38
C THR A 524 12.24 -29.69 2.18
N ALA A 525 13.08 -28.65 2.03
CA ALA A 525 14.53 -28.84 2.02
C ALA A 525 15.05 -29.31 3.38
N TYR A 526 14.43 -28.87 4.47
CA TYR A 526 14.77 -29.28 5.83
C TYR A 526 14.44 -30.76 6.14
N ARG A 527 13.57 -31.44 5.37
CA ARG A 527 13.20 -32.85 5.63
C ARG A 527 14.37 -33.85 5.61
N TYR A 528 15.47 -33.56 4.89
CA TYR A 528 16.69 -34.37 4.95
C TYR A 528 17.35 -34.35 6.34
N ILE A 529 17.24 -33.22 7.04
CA ILE A 529 17.79 -33.00 8.38
C ILE A 529 16.92 -33.64 9.44
N GLU A 530 15.60 -33.63 9.26
CA GLU A 530 14.65 -34.17 10.23
C GLU A 530 14.85 -35.67 10.45
N ILE A 531 15.20 -36.41 9.39
CA ILE A 531 15.60 -37.83 9.46
C ILE A 531 16.86 -38.03 10.32
N PHE A 532 17.83 -37.11 10.24
CA PHE A 532 19.03 -37.12 11.08
C PHE A 532 18.75 -36.74 12.53
N ALA A 533 18.02 -35.64 12.72
CA ALA A 533 17.67 -35.11 14.03
C ALA A 533 16.82 -36.12 14.83
N LEU A 534 15.98 -36.92 14.18
CA LEU A 534 15.19 -38.01 14.80
C LEU A 534 16.06 -39.09 15.44
N VAL A 535 17.29 -39.34 14.98
CA VAL A 535 18.24 -40.27 15.62
C VAL A 535 18.75 -39.72 16.95
N PHE A 536 18.79 -38.39 17.12
CA PHE A 536 19.34 -37.69 18.28
C PHE A 536 18.29 -37.01 19.17
N HIS A 537 17.01 -36.99 18.79
CA HIS A 537 15.97 -36.20 19.47
C HIS A 537 15.46 -36.75 20.82
N SER A 538 16.08 -37.80 21.37
CA SER A 538 15.75 -38.31 22.71
C SER A 538 16.42 -37.49 23.83
N LYS A 539 15.99 -36.22 23.94
CA LYS A 539 16.26 -35.24 25.02
C LYS A 539 17.65 -34.56 24.99
N SER A 540 17.75 -33.44 24.27
CA SER A 540 18.69 -32.36 24.59
C SER A 540 17.98 -31.30 25.48
N PRO A 541 18.56 -30.91 26.64
CA PRO A 541 17.91 -30.00 27.58
C PRO A 541 18.00 -28.53 27.16
N SER A 542 17.05 -27.72 27.65
CA SER A 542 17.04 -26.27 27.49
C SER A 542 18.32 -25.61 28.04
N PHE A 543 18.83 -24.61 27.32
CA PHE A 543 20.04 -23.85 27.65
C PHE A 543 20.14 -23.41 29.12
N LEU A 544 21.24 -23.77 29.80
CA LEU A 544 21.88 -22.97 30.86
C LEU A 544 23.30 -23.52 31.20
N SER A 545 24.29 -22.63 31.24
CA SER A 545 25.73 -22.85 31.50
C SER A 545 26.50 -23.70 30.45
N PHE A 546 27.26 -23.02 29.59
CA PHE A 546 27.98 -23.58 28.44
C PHE A 546 28.90 -24.79 28.78
N ARG A 547 29.85 -24.63 29.70
CA ARG A 547 30.86 -25.69 29.96
C ARG A 547 30.29 -26.97 30.60
N ALA A 548 29.28 -26.86 31.46
CA ALA A 548 28.64 -28.04 32.06
C ALA A 548 27.73 -28.74 31.04
N ALA A 549 27.08 -27.97 30.15
CA ALA A 549 26.29 -28.51 29.06
C ALA A 549 27.14 -29.34 28.08
N PHE A 550 28.29 -28.85 27.62
CA PHE A 550 29.15 -29.60 26.68
C PHE A 550 29.76 -30.88 27.27
N ALA A 551 30.09 -30.88 28.57
CA ALA A 551 30.52 -32.10 29.25
C ALA A 551 29.38 -33.15 29.30
N LYS A 552 28.15 -32.72 29.63
CA LYS A 552 26.99 -33.60 29.67
C LYS A 552 26.55 -34.07 28.27
N GLU A 553 26.67 -33.20 27.28
CA GLU A 553 26.47 -33.52 25.86
C GLU A 553 27.47 -34.61 25.42
N SER A 554 28.76 -34.42 25.70
CA SER A 554 29.81 -35.37 25.34
C SER A 554 29.62 -36.73 26.00
N GLU A 555 29.17 -36.76 27.26
CA GLU A 555 28.77 -37.97 27.98
C GLU A 555 27.61 -38.70 27.25
N VAL A 556 26.54 -37.98 26.91
CA VAL A 556 25.35 -38.54 26.23
C VAL A 556 25.68 -39.03 24.82
N LEU A 557 26.42 -38.25 24.03
CA LEU A 557 26.84 -38.64 22.69
C LEU A 557 27.79 -39.85 22.73
N THR A 558 28.74 -39.88 23.66
CA THR A 558 29.65 -41.04 23.82
C THR A 558 28.89 -42.28 24.23
N GLY A 559 27.90 -42.19 25.13
CA GLY A 559 27.03 -43.31 25.48
C GLY A 559 26.15 -43.81 24.33
N ASN A 560 25.68 -42.92 23.46
CA ASN A 560 24.78 -43.27 22.35
C ASN A 560 25.50 -43.78 21.09
N LEU A 561 26.70 -43.25 20.81
CA LEU A 561 27.46 -43.47 19.57
C LEU A 561 28.78 -44.21 19.76
N GLY A 562 29.44 -44.13 20.92
CA GLY A 562 30.83 -44.59 21.11
C GLY A 562 31.09 -46.05 20.75
N ASP A 563 30.05 -46.90 20.81
CA ASP A 563 30.13 -48.30 20.42
C ASP A 563 29.83 -48.60 18.94
N LYS A 564 29.22 -47.66 18.20
CA LYS A 564 28.72 -47.88 16.84
C LYS A 564 29.73 -47.39 15.81
N LEU A 565 30.00 -48.22 14.79
CA LEU A 565 30.73 -47.77 13.60
C LEU A 565 29.74 -47.04 12.69
N ILE A 566 29.74 -45.70 12.75
CA ILE A 566 28.88 -44.85 11.92
C ILE A 566 29.33 -44.98 10.45
N PRO A 567 28.48 -45.46 9.53
CA PRO A 567 28.85 -45.63 8.13
C PRO A 567 28.84 -44.31 7.36
N GLN A 568 29.49 -44.26 6.19
CA GLN A 568 29.68 -43.01 5.43
C GLN A 568 28.40 -42.40 4.84
N ASN A 569 27.31 -43.17 4.76
CA ASN A 569 25.97 -42.71 4.38
C ASN A 569 25.18 -42.14 5.57
N GLU A 570 25.72 -42.21 6.78
CA GLU A 570 25.19 -41.63 8.02
C GLU A 570 26.02 -40.41 8.47
N ILE A 571 26.60 -39.66 7.52
CA ILE A 571 27.15 -38.31 7.74
C ILE A 571 26.84 -37.37 6.56
N LEU A 572 26.67 -36.07 6.83
CA LEU A 572 26.48 -35.00 5.83
C LEU A 572 27.81 -34.63 5.17
N ARG A 573 28.29 -35.53 4.32
CA ARG A 573 29.60 -35.44 3.66
C ARG A 573 29.76 -34.26 2.70
N ASP A 574 28.68 -33.75 2.09
CA ASP A 574 28.80 -32.61 1.16
C ASP A 574 28.87 -31.28 1.92
N VAL A 575 30.04 -30.67 1.90
CA VAL A 575 30.27 -29.35 2.49
C VAL A 575 29.41 -28.26 1.81
N SER A 576 28.93 -28.49 0.58
CA SER A 576 27.95 -27.64 -0.10
C SER A 576 26.56 -27.67 0.57
N ASP A 577 26.15 -28.82 1.10
CA ASP A 577 24.88 -28.95 1.82
C ASP A 577 25.00 -28.35 3.23
N LEU A 578 26.15 -28.53 3.90
CA LEU A 578 26.49 -27.81 5.13
C LEU A 578 26.52 -26.29 4.90
N LYS A 579 27.02 -25.82 3.76
CA LYS A 579 26.97 -24.39 3.37
C LYS A 579 25.53 -23.92 3.19
N ALA A 580 24.70 -24.68 2.47
CA ALA A 580 23.28 -24.36 2.27
C ALA A 580 22.53 -24.25 3.60
N LEU A 581 22.79 -25.19 4.53
CA LEU A 581 22.30 -25.18 5.90
C LEU A 581 22.69 -23.91 6.67
N ALA A 582 23.96 -23.49 6.59
CA ALA A 582 24.44 -22.28 7.25
C ALA A 582 23.82 -21.00 6.67
N ASN A 583 23.68 -20.92 5.34
CA ASN A 583 23.00 -19.79 4.68
C ASN A 583 21.50 -19.76 5.01
N LEU A 584 20.85 -20.92 5.11
CA LEU A 584 19.45 -21.05 5.54
C LEU A 584 19.29 -20.55 6.98
N GLN A 585 20.21 -20.90 7.88
CA GLN A 585 20.23 -20.41 9.27
C GLN A 585 20.20 -18.87 9.34
N GLU A 586 21.18 -18.20 8.72
CA GLU A 586 21.27 -16.74 8.74
C GLU A 586 20.05 -16.09 8.06
N SER A 587 19.55 -16.70 6.99
CA SER A 587 18.41 -16.17 6.23
C SER A 587 17.08 -16.28 6.97
N MET A 588 16.83 -17.40 7.66
CA MET A 588 15.60 -17.58 8.44
C MET A 588 15.59 -16.70 9.69
N GLU A 589 16.73 -16.54 10.38
CA GLU A 589 16.86 -15.59 11.50
C GLU A 589 16.65 -14.14 11.04
N TRP A 590 17.29 -13.74 9.94
CA TRP A 590 17.14 -12.41 9.35
C TRP A 590 15.68 -12.12 8.98
N LEU A 591 15.01 -13.07 8.31
CA LEU A 591 13.59 -12.93 7.97
C LEU A 591 12.72 -12.86 9.23
N ALA A 592 12.93 -13.74 10.21
CA ALA A 592 12.18 -13.72 11.47
C ALA A 592 12.31 -12.38 12.20
N ALA A 593 13.50 -11.79 12.22
CA ALA A 593 13.76 -10.47 12.79
C ALA A 593 13.07 -9.34 12.01
N ARG A 594 13.15 -9.35 10.67
CA ARG A 594 12.43 -8.38 9.81
C ARG A 594 10.92 -8.43 10.05
N LEU A 595 10.35 -9.64 10.06
CA LEU A 595 8.92 -9.86 10.31
C LEU A 595 8.49 -9.35 11.70
N LYS A 596 9.26 -9.63 12.77
CA LYS A 596 9.00 -9.06 14.11
C LYS A 596 8.98 -7.53 14.08
N GLY A 597 9.94 -6.92 13.37
CA GLY A 597 9.98 -5.47 13.15
C GLY A 597 8.70 -4.96 12.50
N PHE A 598 8.32 -5.50 11.34
CA PHE A 598 7.09 -5.10 10.64
C PHE A 598 5.83 -5.28 11.49
N PHE A 599 5.66 -6.43 12.15
CA PHE A 599 4.45 -6.71 12.93
C PHE A 599 4.35 -5.85 14.20
N SER A 600 5.47 -5.36 14.74
CA SER A 600 5.46 -4.38 15.84
C SER A 600 4.94 -2.99 15.43
N THR A 601 4.99 -2.65 14.13
CA THR A 601 4.47 -1.37 13.59
C THR A 601 2.98 -1.42 13.24
N LEU A 602 2.36 -2.60 13.22
CA LEU A 602 0.93 -2.75 12.96
C LEU A 602 0.11 -2.28 14.17
N PRO A 603 -0.94 -1.45 13.98
CA PRO A 603 -1.81 -1.04 15.08
C PRO A 603 -2.47 -2.25 15.76
N GLN A 604 -2.03 -2.54 17.00
CA GLN A 604 -2.70 -3.47 17.89
C GLN A 604 -4.00 -2.83 18.41
N SER A 605 -5.11 -3.56 18.35
CA SER A 605 -6.46 -3.10 18.67
C SER A 605 -6.59 -2.59 20.12
N SER A 606 -6.39 -1.28 20.34
CA SER A 606 -6.42 -0.69 21.69
C SER A 606 -6.88 0.78 21.73
N SER A 607 -8.15 1.03 21.35
CA SER A 607 -9.04 2.03 21.99
C SER A 607 -10.34 2.27 21.20
N ALA A 608 -11.25 1.29 21.18
CA ALA A 608 -12.65 1.61 20.92
C ALA A 608 -13.24 2.26 22.18
N SER A 609 -13.63 3.53 22.11
CA SER A 609 -14.40 4.15 23.19
C SER A 609 -15.76 3.47 23.34
N PRO A 610 -16.29 3.26 24.56
CA PRO A 610 -17.54 2.53 24.75
C PRO A 610 -18.74 3.40 24.36
N GLY A 611 -19.30 3.19 23.16
CA GLY A 611 -20.60 3.78 22.81
C GLY A 611 -20.96 3.91 21.33
N SER A 612 -21.18 2.80 20.61
CA SER A 612 -22.24 2.66 19.57
C SER A 612 -22.19 1.28 18.88
N ASP A 613 -23.32 0.55 18.90
CA ASP A 613 -23.72 -0.64 18.12
C ASP A 613 -22.70 -1.74 17.77
N SER A 614 -22.87 -2.91 18.40
CA SER A 614 -21.81 -3.90 18.64
C SER A 614 -22.07 -5.31 18.08
N GLN A 615 -22.48 -5.48 16.82
CA GLN A 615 -22.55 -6.82 16.19
C GLN A 615 -21.59 -6.99 15.01
N VAL A 616 -21.72 -6.21 13.94
CA VAL A 616 -20.90 -6.37 12.71
C VAL A 616 -19.40 -6.13 12.96
N SER A 617 -19.06 -5.23 13.89
CA SER A 617 -17.65 -4.92 14.21
C SER A 617 -16.92 -6.04 14.96
N SER A 618 -17.62 -7.00 15.57
CA SER A 618 -16.97 -8.02 16.42
C SER A 618 -16.30 -9.15 15.64
N GLU A 619 -16.85 -9.57 14.49
CA GLU A 619 -16.26 -10.61 13.63
C GLU A 619 -15.03 -10.09 12.88
N SER A 620 -15.09 -8.87 12.35
CA SER A 620 -13.96 -8.25 11.64
C SER A 620 -12.73 -8.07 12.53
N VAL A 621 -12.93 -7.68 13.79
CA VAL A 621 -11.86 -7.56 14.80
C VAL A 621 -11.26 -8.92 15.15
N ARG A 622 -12.09 -9.95 15.41
CA ARG A 622 -11.61 -11.32 15.66
C ARG A 622 -10.84 -11.92 14.49
N SER A 623 -11.29 -11.68 13.26
CA SER A 623 -10.58 -12.10 12.04
C SER A 623 -9.18 -11.47 11.96
N ARG A 624 -9.07 -10.15 12.20
CA ARG A 624 -7.78 -9.45 12.24
C ARG A 624 -6.85 -9.99 13.32
N GLU A 625 -7.35 -10.22 14.53
CA GLU A 625 -6.57 -10.79 15.64
C GLU A 625 -6.02 -12.18 15.29
N HIS A 626 -6.83 -13.04 14.67
CA HIS A 626 -6.39 -14.35 14.17
C HIS A 626 -5.29 -14.23 13.09
N ILE A 627 -5.41 -13.28 12.15
CA ILE A 627 -4.39 -13.03 11.13
C ILE A 627 -3.07 -12.58 11.78
N LEU A 628 -3.12 -11.62 12.72
CA LEU A 628 -1.93 -11.13 13.42
C LEU A 628 -1.26 -12.23 14.27
N GLN A 629 -2.05 -13.09 14.92
CA GLN A 629 -1.54 -14.26 15.63
C GLN A 629 -0.85 -15.23 14.66
N THR A 630 -1.47 -15.53 13.51
CA THR A 630 -0.88 -16.39 12.47
C THR A 630 0.46 -15.84 11.97
N LEU A 631 0.56 -14.52 11.77
CA LEU A 631 1.80 -13.85 11.36
C LEU A 631 2.90 -13.94 12.44
N SER A 632 2.54 -13.77 13.71
CA SER A 632 3.45 -13.98 14.86
C SER A 632 3.96 -15.42 14.92
N ASP A 633 3.07 -16.40 14.74
CA ASP A 633 3.41 -17.83 14.77
C ASP A 633 4.28 -18.24 13.57
N LEU A 634 4.07 -17.64 12.40
CA LEU A 634 4.94 -17.80 11.23
C LEU A 634 6.34 -17.22 11.49
N SER A 635 6.44 -15.99 12.02
CA SER A 635 7.73 -15.39 12.40
C SER A 635 8.48 -16.23 13.43
N ARG A 636 7.79 -16.75 14.45
CA ARG A 636 8.37 -17.70 15.40
C ARG A 636 8.83 -18.98 14.71
N SER A 637 8.03 -19.54 13.81
CA SER A 637 8.39 -20.74 13.07
C SER A 637 9.64 -20.59 12.20
N PHE A 638 9.93 -19.40 11.65
CA PHE A 638 11.18 -19.15 10.95
C PHE A 638 12.38 -19.10 11.91
N GLN A 639 12.21 -18.51 13.10
CA GLN A 639 13.23 -18.59 14.15
C GLN A 639 13.48 -20.04 14.56
N ASP A 640 12.43 -20.84 14.78
CA ASP A 640 12.54 -22.25 15.17
C ASP A 640 13.29 -23.07 14.10
N ILE A 641 13.14 -22.76 12.80
CA ILE A 641 13.93 -23.37 11.72
C ILE A 641 15.41 -22.95 11.82
N ALA A 642 15.68 -21.66 12.02
CA ALA A 642 17.06 -21.15 12.17
C ALA A 642 17.79 -21.81 13.35
N ASP A 643 17.15 -21.85 14.53
CA ASP A 643 17.74 -22.41 15.75
C ASP A 643 18.02 -23.91 15.59
N ARG A 644 17.15 -24.64 14.88
CA ARG A 644 17.35 -26.06 14.54
C ARG A 644 18.48 -26.28 13.54
N CYS A 645 18.59 -25.45 12.49
CA CYS A 645 19.72 -25.52 11.55
C CYS A 645 21.06 -25.35 12.29
N LEU A 646 21.15 -24.41 13.24
CA LEU A 646 22.36 -24.21 14.04
C LEU A 646 22.69 -25.43 14.93
N LEU A 647 21.68 -26.02 15.59
CA LEU A 647 21.86 -27.24 16.39
C LEU A 647 22.32 -28.42 15.54
N VAL A 648 21.80 -28.56 14.31
CA VAL A 648 22.17 -29.64 13.39
C VAL A 648 23.63 -29.52 12.96
N LEU A 649 24.07 -28.33 12.56
CA LEU A 649 25.47 -28.07 12.21
C LEU A 649 26.42 -28.38 13.38
N HIS A 650 26.02 -28.01 14.60
CA HIS A 650 26.75 -28.28 15.84
C HIS A 650 26.87 -29.78 16.16
N LEU A 651 25.79 -30.55 15.97
CA LEU A 651 25.77 -32.01 16.15
C LEU A 651 26.53 -32.73 15.03
N GLU A 652 26.44 -32.28 13.79
CA GLU A 652 27.08 -32.95 12.65
C GLU A 652 28.60 -32.98 12.78
N VAL A 653 29.23 -31.86 13.15
CA VAL A 653 30.68 -31.78 13.43
C VAL A 653 31.11 -32.78 14.51
N ARG A 654 30.24 -33.08 15.48
CA ARG A 654 30.45 -34.08 16.54
C ARG A 654 30.32 -35.50 15.99
N VAL A 655 29.31 -35.77 15.15
CA VAL A 655 29.13 -37.06 14.45
C VAL A 655 30.34 -37.38 13.57
N HIS A 656 30.88 -36.40 12.83
CA HIS A 656 32.11 -36.54 12.04
C HIS A 656 33.31 -36.97 12.91
N CYS A 657 33.43 -36.47 14.14
CA CYS A 657 34.47 -36.92 15.08
C CYS A 657 34.29 -38.40 15.47
N PHE A 658 33.06 -38.84 15.78
CA PHE A 658 32.80 -40.27 16.05
C PHE A 658 33.08 -41.15 14.82
N HIS A 659 32.65 -40.73 13.64
CA HIS A 659 32.85 -41.45 12.37
C HIS A 659 34.33 -41.75 12.11
N HIS A 660 35.23 -40.78 12.31
CA HIS A 660 36.66 -40.98 12.05
C HIS A 660 37.43 -41.59 13.23
N LEU A 661 37.04 -41.33 14.49
CA LEU A 661 37.82 -41.75 15.68
C LEU A 661 37.42 -43.11 16.27
N ILE A 662 36.16 -43.55 16.17
CA ILE A 662 35.78 -44.91 16.64
C ILE A 662 36.53 -46.00 15.84
N PRO A 663 36.62 -45.95 14.50
CA PRO A 663 37.38 -46.96 13.75
C PRO A 663 38.87 -46.94 14.08
N LEU A 664 39.45 -45.79 14.45
CA LEU A 664 40.85 -45.70 14.87
C LEU A 664 41.14 -46.57 16.10
N ALA A 665 40.19 -46.65 17.05
CA ALA A 665 40.29 -47.53 18.21
C ALA A 665 39.93 -49.01 17.91
N LYS A 666 38.86 -49.24 17.14
CA LYS A 666 38.33 -50.59 16.87
C LYS A 666 39.07 -51.36 15.76
N GLN A 667 39.70 -50.67 14.82
CA GLN A 667 40.31 -51.24 13.60
C GLN A 667 41.80 -50.89 13.43
N GLY A 668 42.32 -49.86 14.12
CA GLY A 668 43.70 -49.40 14.00
C GLY A 668 44.73 -50.38 14.56
N ASN A 669 45.87 -50.55 13.87
CA ASN A 669 46.99 -51.34 14.36
C ASN A 669 48.00 -50.47 15.15
N TYR A 670 47.95 -50.60 16.47
CA TYR A 670 48.88 -49.95 17.41
C TYR A 670 49.84 -50.96 18.09
N ALA A 671 49.77 -52.23 17.71
CA ALA A 671 50.49 -53.32 18.36
C ALA A 671 51.90 -53.56 17.80
N ILE A 672 52.12 -53.30 16.50
CA ILE A 672 53.41 -53.53 15.83
C ILE A 672 53.69 -52.35 14.91
N VAL A 673 54.63 -51.47 15.30
CA VAL A 673 55.07 -50.34 14.47
C VAL A 673 56.60 -50.21 14.52
N ALA A 674 57.29 -51.15 13.86
CA ALA A 674 58.75 -51.25 13.80
C ALA A 674 59.38 -50.78 12.46
N ASN A 675 58.55 -50.35 11.50
CA ASN A 675 58.99 -49.95 10.15
C ASN A 675 58.96 -48.41 9.99
N ALA A 676 59.57 -47.84 8.95
CA ALA A 676 59.62 -46.38 8.74
C ALA A 676 58.24 -45.69 8.72
N ALA A 677 57.20 -46.37 8.19
CA ALA A 677 55.80 -45.93 8.24
C ALA A 677 55.19 -45.86 9.67
N SER A 678 55.98 -46.13 10.72
CA SER A 678 55.62 -45.90 12.12
C SER A 678 55.66 -44.44 12.54
N MET A 679 56.26 -43.55 11.74
CA MET A 679 56.39 -42.13 12.08
C MET A 679 55.20 -41.27 11.62
N ASP A 680 54.39 -41.77 10.69
CA ASP A 680 53.28 -41.04 10.11
C ASP A 680 52.07 -40.95 11.05
N TYR A 681 51.24 -39.92 10.82
CA TYR A 681 49.92 -39.77 11.43
C TYR A 681 48.96 -40.87 10.95
N ASP A 682 47.94 -41.17 11.74
CA ASP A 682 46.91 -42.11 11.27
C ASP A 682 46.09 -41.52 10.11
N PRO A 683 45.85 -42.25 9.01
CA PRO A 683 45.08 -41.75 7.88
C PRO A 683 43.66 -41.30 8.23
N LEU A 684 43.04 -41.85 9.28
CA LEU A 684 41.73 -41.39 9.76
C LEU A 684 41.80 -40.03 10.46
N VAL A 685 42.89 -39.76 11.18
CA VAL A 685 43.14 -38.46 11.82
C VAL A 685 43.46 -37.38 10.78
N VAL A 686 44.22 -37.72 9.74
CA VAL A 686 44.48 -36.82 8.61
C VAL A 686 43.19 -36.53 7.83
N LYS A 687 42.27 -37.49 7.70
CA LYS A 687 40.95 -37.26 7.12
C LYS A 687 40.12 -36.33 8.01
N LEU A 688 39.99 -36.61 9.30
CA LEU A 688 39.24 -35.77 10.24
C LEU A 688 39.73 -34.32 10.24
N ASN A 689 41.05 -34.09 10.30
CA ASN A 689 41.61 -32.73 10.23
C ASN A 689 41.23 -32.00 8.95
N LYS A 690 41.28 -32.66 7.79
CA LYS A 690 40.87 -32.05 6.50
C LYS A 690 39.37 -31.76 6.46
N ASP A 691 38.57 -32.67 7.01
CA ASP A 691 37.11 -32.61 7.06
C ASP A 691 36.64 -31.46 7.96
N ILE A 692 37.14 -31.39 9.21
CA ILE A 692 36.89 -30.27 10.13
C ILE A 692 37.33 -28.93 9.51
N SER A 693 38.50 -28.88 8.86
CA SER A 693 38.99 -27.63 8.23
C SER A 693 38.13 -27.19 7.03
N ALA A 694 37.60 -28.13 6.23
CA ALA A 694 36.70 -27.81 5.13
C ALA A 694 35.32 -27.31 5.63
N ILE A 695 34.82 -27.89 6.73
CA ILE A 695 33.62 -27.39 7.40
C ILE A 695 33.89 -26.00 7.98
N GLU A 696 35.04 -25.78 8.62
CA GLU A 696 35.44 -24.49 9.19
C GLU A 696 35.44 -23.36 8.15
N GLU A 697 36.13 -23.55 7.02
CA GLU A 697 36.20 -22.57 5.93
C GLU A 697 34.80 -22.14 5.47
N VAL A 698 33.89 -23.11 5.33
CA VAL A 698 32.52 -22.89 4.88
C VAL A 698 31.65 -22.24 5.95
N MET A 699 31.76 -22.66 7.21
CA MET A 699 31.01 -22.08 8.33
C MET A 699 31.47 -20.65 8.64
N GLY A 700 32.77 -20.37 8.60
CA GLY A 700 33.33 -19.03 8.83
C GLY A 700 32.91 -18.03 7.75
N ALA A 701 32.75 -18.48 6.51
CA ALA A 701 32.24 -17.68 5.40
C ALA A 701 30.72 -17.42 5.47
N ALA A 702 29.95 -18.33 6.06
CA ALA A 702 28.49 -18.26 6.11
C ALA A 702 27.93 -17.61 7.38
N LEU A 703 28.44 -17.98 8.58
CA LEU A 703 27.82 -17.69 9.86
C LEU A 703 28.42 -16.50 10.62
N GLN A 704 27.62 -15.88 11.48
CA GLN A 704 28.09 -14.93 12.49
C GLN A 704 29.04 -15.58 13.51
N GLN A 705 30.00 -14.80 14.03
CA GLN A 705 31.12 -15.31 14.85
C GLN A 705 30.69 -16.12 16.08
N HIS A 706 29.63 -15.71 16.78
CA HIS A 706 29.15 -16.40 17.98
C HIS A 706 28.51 -17.75 17.67
N LYS A 707 27.88 -17.91 16.49
CA LYS A 707 27.31 -19.17 16.01
C LYS A 707 28.40 -20.13 15.53
N PHE A 708 29.40 -19.58 14.84
CA PHE A 708 30.63 -20.31 14.48
C PHE A 708 31.34 -20.85 15.72
N GLN A 709 31.53 -20.01 16.75
CA GLN A 709 32.08 -20.43 18.04
C GLN A 709 31.25 -21.56 18.66
N TYR A 710 29.92 -21.40 18.74
CA TYR A 710 29.04 -22.44 19.28
C TYR A 710 29.19 -23.80 18.60
N ILE A 711 29.42 -23.86 17.28
CA ILE A 711 29.60 -25.13 16.55
C ILE A 711 30.88 -25.86 17.01
N PHE A 712 32.01 -25.17 17.07
CA PHE A 712 33.33 -25.76 17.36
C PHE A 712 33.68 -25.81 18.86
N GLU A 713 32.98 -25.07 19.73
CA GLU A 713 33.19 -25.12 21.18
C GLU A 713 32.82 -26.50 21.75
N GLY A 714 33.63 -26.96 22.71
CA GLY A 714 33.50 -28.29 23.32
C GLY A 714 34.08 -29.44 22.49
N LEU A 715 34.50 -29.21 21.24
CA LEU A 715 34.96 -30.27 20.35
C LEU A 715 36.26 -30.96 20.84
N GLY A 716 37.20 -30.20 21.43
CA GLY A 716 38.39 -30.78 22.06
C GLY A 716 38.09 -31.68 23.26
N HIS A 717 37.06 -31.34 24.04
CA HIS A 717 36.57 -32.19 25.14
C HIS A 717 35.92 -33.47 24.60
N LEU A 718 35.07 -33.35 23.57
CA LEU A 718 34.45 -34.52 22.93
C LEU A 718 35.50 -35.48 22.36
N ILE A 719 36.49 -34.97 21.60
CA ILE A 719 37.57 -35.79 21.04
C ILE A 719 38.39 -36.45 22.16
N SER A 720 38.63 -35.74 23.27
CA SER A 720 39.28 -36.30 24.46
C SER A 720 38.48 -37.49 25.02
N CYS A 721 37.17 -37.34 25.23
CA CYS A 721 36.27 -38.41 25.67
C CYS A 721 36.25 -39.60 24.70
N ILE A 722 36.17 -39.38 23.39
CA ILE A 722 36.14 -40.45 22.39
C ILE A 722 37.44 -41.26 22.41
N LEU A 723 38.59 -40.58 22.48
CA LEU A 723 39.88 -41.25 22.48
C LEU A 723 40.12 -42.03 23.78
N ILE A 724 39.90 -41.41 24.95
CA ILE A 724 40.10 -42.09 26.25
C ILE A 724 39.17 -43.31 26.37
N ASN A 725 37.88 -43.18 26.05
CA ASN A 725 36.95 -44.32 26.04
C ASN A 725 37.32 -45.36 24.96
N GLY A 726 37.91 -44.93 23.85
CA GLY A 726 38.43 -45.80 22.79
C GLY A 726 39.49 -46.79 23.28
N ALA A 727 40.19 -46.51 24.38
CA ALA A 727 41.22 -47.38 24.95
C ALA A 727 40.71 -48.80 25.29
N GLN A 728 39.42 -48.96 25.60
CA GLN A 728 38.83 -50.26 25.87
C GLN A 728 38.88 -51.20 24.63
N TYR A 729 38.78 -50.65 23.42
CA TYR A 729 38.69 -51.43 22.18
C TYR A 729 40.05 -51.88 21.62
N PHE A 730 41.16 -51.23 22.00
CA PHE A 730 42.48 -51.65 21.52
C PHE A 730 42.82 -53.06 21.98
N LYS A 731 43.14 -53.94 21.02
CA LYS A 731 43.57 -55.31 21.31
C LYS A 731 44.92 -55.35 22.04
N ARG A 732 45.89 -54.58 21.56
CA ARG A 732 47.24 -54.37 22.12
C ARG A 732 47.78 -53.02 21.71
N ILE A 733 48.61 -52.41 22.56
CA ILE A 733 49.34 -51.18 22.27
C ILE A 733 50.83 -51.39 22.56
N SER A 734 51.69 -50.88 21.67
CA SER A 734 53.15 -50.87 21.82
C SER A 734 53.67 -49.48 22.17
N GLU A 735 54.91 -49.34 22.64
CA GLU A 735 55.54 -48.04 22.89
C GLU A 735 55.50 -47.12 21.65
N SER A 736 55.78 -47.67 20.47
CA SER A 736 55.62 -46.96 19.19
C SER A 736 54.16 -46.60 18.86
N GLY A 737 53.21 -47.42 19.31
CA GLY A 737 51.77 -47.14 19.24
C GLY A 737 51.37 -45.97 20.14
N ILE A 738 51.88 -45.91 21.37
CA ILE A 738 51.68 -44.76 22.29
C ILE A 738 52.22 -43.49 21.62
N LYS A 739 53.46 -43.52 21.11
CA LYS A 739 54.07 -42.40 20.38
C LYS A 739 53.22 -41.95 19.18
N LYS A 740 52.66 -42.89 18.40
CA LYS A 740 51.74 -42.57 17.29
C LYS A 740 50.44 -41.92 17.81
N MET A 741 49.84 -42.44 18.87
CA MET A 741 48.63 -41.85 19.47
C MET A 741 48.88 -40.43 20.01
N CYS A 742 49.97 -40.19 20.72
CA CYS A 742 50.32 -38.86 21.22
C CYS A 742 50.50 -37.84 20.08
N ARG A 743 51.10 -38.23 18.94
CA ARG A 743 51.19 -37.38 17.74
C ARG A 743 49.82 -37.14 17.07
N ASN A 744 48.96 -38.15 17.03
CA ASN A 744 47.58 -38.01 16.53
C ASN A 744 46.79 -37.01 17.37
N ILE A 745 46.88 -37.09 18.71
CA ILE A 745 46.24 -36.14 19.62
C ILE A 745 46.81 -34.74 19.42
N PHE A 746 48.13 -34.60 19.31
CA PHE A 746 48.79 -33.32 19.09
C PHE A 746 48.35 -32.64 17.77
N VAL A 747 48.24 -33.39 16.66
CA VAL A 747 47.83 -32.80 15.37
C VAL A 747 46.34 -32.45 15.32
N LEU A 748 45.48 -33.14 16.10
CA LEU A 748 44.09 -32.74 16.34
C LEU A 748 44.04 -31.47 17.20
N GLN A 749 44.82 -31.42 18.28
CA GLN A 749 44.92 -30.28 19.17
C GLN A 749 45.39 -29.02 18.45
N GLN A 750 46.38 -29.14 17.58
CA GLN A 750 46.88 -28.03 16.76
C GLN A 750 45.82 -27.54 15.77
N ASN A 751 45.09 -28.45 15.11
CA ASN A 751 44.01 -28.08 14.20
C ASN A 751 42.90 -27.32 14.94
N LEU A 752 42.37 -27.88 16.04
CA LEU A 752 41.32 -27.23 16.81
C LEU A 752 41.76 -25.91 17.46
N THR A 753 42.98 -25.81 17.99
CA THR A 753 43.53 -24.56 18.57
C THR A 753 43.57 -23.44 17.52
N ASN A 754 43.86 -23.76 16.26
CA ASN A 754 43.83 -22.78 15.16
C ASN A 754 42.39 -22.35 14.79
N ILE A 755 41.39 -23.21 15.01
CA ILE A 755 39.99 -22.95 14.67
C ILE A 755 39.28 -22.17 15.79
N THR A 756 39.41 -22.63 17.03
CA THR A 756 38.78 -22.00 18.20
C THR A 756 39.53 -20.75 18.66
N MET A 757 40.76 -20.53 18.17
CA MET A 757 41.71 -19.52 18.64
C MET A 757 41.94 -19.60 20.16
N SER A 758 41.80 -20.80 20.73
CA SER A 758 41.83 -21.05 22.17
C SER A 758 42.59 -22.35 22.47
N ARG A 759 43.16 -22.48 23.68
CA ARG A 759 43.93 -23.68 24.04
C ARG A 759 43.01 -24.84 24.40
N GLU A 760 43.02 -25.87 23.57
CA GLU A 760 42.35 -27.15 23.81
C GLU A 760 43.05 -27.99 24.90
N ALA A 761 42.84 -27.64 26.16
CA ALA A 761 43.45 -28.29 27.33
C ALA A 761 42.94 -29.72 27.58
N ASP A 762 41.70 -30.04 27.18
CA ASP A 762 41.14 -31.39 27.29
C ASP A 762 41.90 -32.42 26.42
N LEU A 763 42.55 -31.99 25.34
CA LEU A 763 43.40 -32.85 24.52
C LEU A 763 44.79 -33.08 25.14
N ASP A 764 45.32 -32.14 25.93
CA ASP A 764 46.47 -32.41 26.80
C ASP A 764 46.15 -33.51 27.82
N PHE A 765 44.89 -33.57 28.30
CA PHE A 765 44.44 -34.57 29.26
C PHE A 765 44.30 -35.97 28.63
N ALA A 766 43.80 -36.07 27.38
CA ALA A 766 43.82 -37.32 26.61
C ALA A 766 45.24 -37.77 26.26
N ARG A 767 46.14 -36.85 25.89
CA ARG A 767 47.54 -37.18 25.61
C ARG A 767 48.22 -37.79 26.85
N GLN A 768 48.02 -37.17 28.02
CA GLN A 768 48.54 -37.67 29.31
C GLN A 768 47.99 -39.06 29.68
N TYR A 769 46.75 -39.38 29.28
CA TYR A 769 46.16 -40.71 29.52
C TYR A 769 46.93 -41.81 28.78
N TYR A 770 47.35 -41.55 27.54
CA TYR A 770 48.18 -42.50 26.78
C TYR A 770 49.64 -42.48 27.23
N GLU A 771 50.19 -41.34 27.64
CA GLU A 771 51.54 -41.26 28.23
C GLU A 771 51.65 -42.06 29.54
N MET A 772 50.56 -42.16 30.32
CA MET A 772 50.49 -43.03 31.49
C MET A 772 50.75 -44.50 31.16
N LEU A 773 50.48 -44.96 29.93
CA LEU A 773 50.70 -46.34 29.48
C LEU A 773 52.18 -46.66 29.18
N TYR A 774 53.11 -45.70 29.30
CA TYR A 774 54.55 -46.02 29.34
C TYR A 774 54.96 -46.72 30.64
N ASN A 775 54.18 -46.57 31.71
CA ASN A 775 54.44 -47.20 33.00
C ASN A 775 53.94 -48.66 33.01
N THR A 776 54.57 -49.49 33.83
CA THR A 776 54.00 -50.79 34.20
C THR A 776 52.72 -50.64 35.02
N ALA A 777 51.94 -51.70 35.13
CA ALA A 777 50.66 -51.67 35.85
C ALA A 777 50.80 -51.31 37.34
N ASP A 778 51.91 -51.66 37.99
CA ASP A 778 52.14 -51.34 39.41
C ASP A 778 52.66 -49.90 39.59
N GLU A 779 53.51 -49.42 38.69
CA GLU A 779 53.92 -48.02 38.64
C GLU A 779 52.72 -47.09 38.36
N LEU A 780 51.77 -47.51 37.53
CA LEU A 780 50.51 -46.79 37.32
C LEU A 780 49.68 -46.68 38.61
N LEU A 781 49.57 -47.76 39.39
CA LEU A 781 48.86 -47.71 40.68
C LEU A 781 49.56 -46.76 41.67
N ASN A 782 50.88 -46.80 41.75
CA ASN A 782 51.67 -45.86 42.56
C ASN A 782 51.46 -44.40 42.11
N LEU A 783 51.43 -44.14 40.80
CA LEU A 783 51.15 -42.82 40.23
C LEU A 783 49.78 -42.26 40.69
N VAL A 784 48.76 -43.11 40.83
CA VAL A 784 47.43 -42.70 41.33
C VAL A 784 47.44 -42.44 42.84
N VAL A 785 48.31 -43.11 43.61
CA VAL A 785 48.53 -42.81 45.03
C VAL A 785 49.24 -41.45 45.19
N ASP A 786 50.31 -41.22 44.44
CA ASP A 786 51.18 -40.04 44.59
C ASP A 786 50.57 -38.76 44.01
N GLN A 787 49.93 -38.85 42.83
CA GLN A 787 49.35 -37.69 42.13
C GLN A 787 47.84 -37.54 42.34
N GLY A 788 47.20 -38.53 42.98
CA GLY A 788 45.77 -38.60 43.18
C GLY A 788 44.97 -38.99 41.93
N VAL A 789 43.68 -39.25 42.15
CA VAL A 789 42.73 -39.63 41.09
C VAL A 789 42.52 -38.47 40.11
N ARG A 790 42.92 -38.69 38.85
CA ARG A 790 42.75 -37.76 37.71
C ARG A 790 41.68 -38.22 36.72
N TYR A 791 41.64 -39.52 36.39
CA TYR A 791 40.63 -40.14 35.51
C TYR A 791 39.51 -40.82 36.32
N THR A 792 38.44 -41.24 35.67
CA THR A 792 37.38 -42.05 36.30
C THR A 792 37.85 -43.48 36.58
N GLU A 793 37.16 -44.19 37.48
CA GLU A 793 37.45 -45.60 37.79
C GLU A 793 37.44 -46.47 36.52
N LEU A 794 36.44 -46.29 35.64
CA LEU A 794 36.31 -47.05 34.39
C LEU A 794 37.48 -46.79 33.42
N GLU A 795 37.94 -45.54 33.30
CA GLU A 795 39.08 -45.19 32.46
C GLU A 795 40.38 -45.82 32.99
N TYR A 796 40.62 -45.82 34.31
CA TYR A 796 41.76 -46.53 34.90
C TYR A 796 41.66 -48.07 34.73
N ILE A 797 40.47 -48.66 34.86
CA ILE A 797 40.22 -50.08 34.58
C ILE A 797 40.54 -50.40 33.11
N ASN A 798 40.14 -49.53 32.18
CA ASN A 798 40.42 -49.67 30.76
C ASN A 798 41.93 -49.58 30.45
N ALA A 799 42.65 -48.63 31.09
CA ALA A 799 44.10 -48.50 30.98
C ALA A 799 44.84 -49.76 31.47
N LEU A 800 44.55 -50.23 32.69
CA LEU A 800 45.16 -51.45 33.26
C LEU A 800 44.85 -52.70 32.42
N SER A 801 43.63 -52.79 31.89
CA SER A 801 43.22 -53.90 31.00
C SER A 801 43.90 -53.83 29.63
N LEU A 802 44.18 -52.65 29.11
CA LEU A 802 44.98 -52.47 27.89
C LEU A 802 46.46 -52.83 28.13
N LEU A 803 47.06 -52.42 29.26
CA LEU A 803 48.42 -52.83 29.63
C LEU A 803 48.53 -54.36 29.76
N HIS A 804 47.60 -55.00 30.50
CA HIS A 804 47.59 -56.46 30.65
C HIS A 804 47.50 -57.18 29.30
N ARG A 805 46.56 -56.79 28.42
CA ARG A 805 46.43 -57.38 27.07
C ARG A 805 47.69 -57.22 26.22
N SER A 806 48.48 -56.17 26.45
CA SER A 806 49.65 -55.80 25.65
C SER A 806 50.96 -56.45 26.08
N GLN A 807 51.01 -57.07 27.27
CA GLN A 807 52.17 -57.80 27.75
C GLN A 807 52.44 -59.06 26.92
N THR A 808 53.72 -59.38 26.71
CA THR A 808 54.16 -60.57 25.96
C THR A 808 54.25 -61.79 26.88
N GLY A 809 53.12 -62.47 27.05
CA GLY A 809 52.98 -63.70 27.83
C GLY A 809 51.51 -64.01 28.09
N VAL A 810 51.21 -65.17 28.67
CA VAL A 810 49.89 -65.39 29.29
C VAL A 810 49.91 -64.63 30.61
N GLY A 811 49.41 -63.39 30.60
CA GLY A 811 49.30 -62.60 31.82
C GLY A 811 48.44 -63.31 32.85
N ASP A 812 48.91 -63.40 34.09
CA ASP A 812 48.13 -64.02 35.15
C ASP A 812 46.86 -63.21 35.45
N LEU A 813 45.70 -63.83 35.20
CA LEU A 813 44.39 -63.24 35.44
C LEU A 813 44.17 -62.97 36.93
N THR A 814 44.78 -63.77 37.81
CA THR A 814 44.78 -63.53 39.26
C THR A 814 45.48 -62.21 39.58
N MET A 815 46.70 -62.01 39.07
CA MET A 815 47.44 -60.75 39.22
C MET A 815 46.70 -59.53 38.63
N GLN A 816 46.00 -59.69 37.50
CA GLN A 816 45.15 -58.63 36.95
C GLN A 816 44.02 -58.27 37.92
N ASN A 817 43.29 -59.26 38.43
CA ASN A 817 42.18 -59.05 39.36
C ASN A 817 42.66 -58.40 40.68
N MET A 818 43.82 -58.78 41.21
CA MET A 818 44.42 -58.13 42.38
C MET A 818 44.74 -56.65 42.11
N ARG A 819 45.32 -56.32 40.95
CA ARG A 819 45.59 -54.91 40.56
C ARG A 819 44.32 -54.09 40.39
N LEU A 820 43.27 -54.67 39.79
CA LEU A 820 41.96 -54.00 39.66
C LEU A 820 41.29 -53.79 41.03
N GLN A 821 41.40 -54.74 41.95
CA GLN A 821 40.90 -54.59 43.32
C GLN A 821 41.68 -53.49 44.07
N ARG A 822 43.02 -53.48 43.96
CA ARG A 822 43.86 -52.45 44.58
C ARG A 822 43.59 -51.05 44.02
N LEU A 823 43.28 -50.92 42.73
CA LEU A 823 42.84 -49.65 42.14
C LEU A 823 41.59 -49.10 42.85
N LYS A 824 40.58 -49.96 43.12
CA LYS A 824 39.35 -49.53 43.80
C LYS A 824 39.60 -49.05 45.22
N GLU A 825 40.46 -49.76 45.95
CA GLU A 825 40.90 -49.35 47.28
C GLU A 825 41.59 -47.97 47.24
N ILE A 826 42.56 -47.78 46.33
CA ILE A 826 43.26 -46.49 46.16
C ILE A 826 42.28 -45.36 45.80
N ILE A 827 41.31 -45.59 44.91
CA ILE A 827 40.31 -44.57 44.55
C ILE A 827 39.43 -44.21 45.75
N CYS A 828 39.00 -45.19 46.55
CA CYS A 828 38.26 -44.96 47.79
C CYS A 828 39.09 -44.23 48.86
N GLU A 829 40.35 -44.63 49.08
CA GLU A 829 41.31 -43.96 49.97
C GLU A 829 41.47 -42.48 49.56
N GLN A 830 41.70 -42.20 48.28
CA GLN A 830 41.85 -40.85 47.73
C GLN A 830 40.55 -40.03 47.78
N ALA A 831 39.38 -40.66 47.60
CA ALA A 831 38.09 -39.98 47.77
C ALA A 831 37.86 -39.56 49.23
N ALA A 832 38.19 -40.43 50.19
CA ALA A 832 38.12 -40.13 51.62
C ALA A 832 39.10 -39.00 52.00
N ILE A 833 40.32 -38.97 51.45
CA ILE A 833 41.30 -37.89 51.64
C ILE A 833 40.78 -36.56 51.06
N LYS A 834 40.21 -36.57 49.84
CA LYS A 834 39.59 -35.38 49.22
C LYS A 834 38.40 -34.86 50.03
N GLN A 835 37.58 -35.74 50.59
CA GLN A 835 36.45 -35.36 51.45
C GLN A 835 36.94 -34.78 52.79
N ALA A 836 37.84 -35.46 53.49
CA ALA A 836 38.39 -34.99 54.76
C ALA A 836 39.16 -33.66 54.65
N THR A 837 39.81 -33.38 53.51
CA THR A 837 40.45 -32.08 53.24
C THR A 837 39.46 -30.98 52.88
N LYS A 838 38.32 -31.32 52.25
CA LYS A 838 37.20 -30.39 52.02
C LYS A 838 36.51 -30.01 53.34
N ASP A 839 36.23 -30.99 54.19
CA ASP A 839 35.57 -30.77 55.48
C ASP A 839 36.45 -29.95 56.44
N LYS A 840 37.78 -30.18 56.44
CA LYS A 840 38.75 -29.32 57.15
C LYS A 840 38.74 -27.87 56.64
N LYS A 841 38.63 -27.65 55.33
CA LYS A 841 38.50 -26.28 54.78
C LYS A 841 37.20 -25.59 55.20
N ILE A 842 36.11 -26.34 55.32
CA ILE A 842 34.81 -25.80 55.77
C ILE A 842 34.81 -25.50 57.28
N THR A 843 35.66 -26.15 58.08
CA THR A 843 35.85 -25.85 59.52
C THR A 843 36.92 -24.78 59.81
N THR A 844 37.57 -24.23 58.77
CA THR A 844 38.59 -23.16 58.91
C THR A 844 38.13 -21.83 58.28
N VAL A 845 36.84 -21.72 57.94
CA VAL A 845 36.13 -20.50 57.48
C VAL A 845 34.98 -20.24 58.43
#